data_AF-A0A928R592-F1
#
_entry.id   AF-A0A928R592-F1
#
_cell.length_a   1.000
_cell.length_b   1.000
_cell.length_c   1.000
_cell.angle_alpha   90.00
_cell.angle_beta   90.00
_cell.angle_gamma   90.00
#
_symmetry.space_group_name_H-M   'P 1'
#
loop_
_entity.id
_entity.type
_entity.pdbx_description
1 polymer ?
#
loop_
_entity_poly.entity_id
_entity_poly.type
_entity_poly.pdbx_seq_one_letter_code
_entity_poly.pdbx_strand_id
1 'polypeptide(L)'
;MKKVILFILAILILSVNVIGVSAFSDVKDKDYFKEAAVYLDNNGIITGYEDGTFRGQGNITRAEMATIVCRLLEKSNEASELKDVCYFSDVSSSHWALGYINYAYNSKIINGDGNGNFRPEDYILYEEALKMILSASGMDKDIEWDYNNWAQVYVNTAQIKGLTTGQKGVPGEYVSRADVAVILYNILLGNEEIENPKTDVISIYNAEQMYALSRLMAISSIKKGISGYNEDEDLKMFSYPENITTKTEKIEYLKKASYELADDIELDFSISHLYQDISGYKNEFIGICVGDSSTVFSGTFNGNNKTITLKSSYGIKIENSNKDITFVIGLFGKMDEATVSNLHIKVNGDLKVLSSHNNYMFGLLAGEMNNCKISNVTVDVTGNSTIGIDQKSIGNRNSIVGCLAGNVSADKANYIRNCHIKLTDSTLLNSKTKESVGYMFTGGIVGKTSGTLSNMVKIEKCKVELYNSDIVAESDREISCVGGAVGDAKYSKITDVDVSLINSSIGAYTDGDTNVTIYTGGQQEYYKYAVGGILGFSGAGSNNRTNLGQQGNYMNNCTFKASMDKYDEILYAKEKAGTSTNVGGLVGLSFNNLTIEKSVVDVKNGSFVSERLESSVENTTYGSTVGGIIGRLEHTGRIADCVVNGESFDIIVRSTEKEIYAGGIVGVDIGPIHKKQVSLENNKVIGNGTTEIIAEIVKSDKPNSNIYLGGIAGNAGYQILNCETSGISLILNGRNIYEAQKVYMGKTAGEVTDVYVKSQKNFEWDTCGIFDCKTDNVTFINNLPEKVTVKYNEK
;
A
#
# COMPACT_ATOMS: atom_id res chain seq x y z
N MET A 1 39.47 -5.34 -57.12
CA MET A 1 40.19 -5.62 -55.86
C MET A 1 39.84 -4.65 -54.73
N LYS A 2 39.97 -3.32 -54.89
CA LYS A 2 39.62 -2.33 -53.82
C LYS A 2 38.16 -2.41 -53.31
N LYS A 3 37.18 -2.64 -54.19
CA LYS A 3 35.75 -2.77 -53.78
C LYS A 3 35.44 -4.07 -53.03
N VAL A 4 36.19 -5.15 -53.30
CA VAL A 4 36.03 -6.44 -52.60
C VAL A 4 36.69 -6.38 -51.22
N ILE A 5 37.82 -5.67 -51.09
CA ILE A 5 38.47 -5.42 -49.80
C ILE A 5 37.60 -4.55 -48.88
N LEU A 6 36.92 -3.53 -49.41
CA LEU A 6 35.97 -2.72 -48.62
C LEU A 6 34.74 -3.52 -48.17
N PHE A 7 34.25 -4.47 -48.97
CA PHE A 7 33.10 -5.31 -48.61
C PHE A 7 33.47 -6.36 -47.56
N ILE A 8 34.68 -6.93 -47.62
CA ILE A 8 35.20 -7.85 -46.60
C ILE A 8 35.50 -7.11 -45.30
N LEU A 9 35.98 -5.86 -45.33
CA LEU A 9 36.14 -5.04 -44.11
C LEU A 9 34.79 -4.72 -43.45
N ALA A 10 33.75 -4.44 -44.24
CA ALA A 10 32.40 -4.18 -43.71
C ALA A 10 31.77 -5.42 -43.06
N ILE A 11 32.04 -6.61 -43.60
CA ILE A 11 31.57 -7.89 -43.02
C ILE A 11 32.38 -8.26 -41.76
N LEU A 12 33.66 -7.87 -41.67
CA LEU A 12 34.47 -8.09 -40.46
C LEU A 12 34.09 -7.18 -39.29
N ILE A 13 33.46 -6.02 -39.56
CA ILE A 13 32.96 -5.09 -38.53
C ILE A 13 31.58 -5.53 -37.99
N LEU A 14 30.89 -6.44 -38.70
CA LEU A 14 29.58 -6.98 -38.31
C LEU A 14 29.64 -8.24 -37.41
N SER A 15 30.82 -8.72 -37.03
CA SER A 15 31.00 -9.93 -36.20
C SER A 15 31.67 -9.69 -34.84
N VAL A 16 31.72 -8.45 -34.37
CA VAL A 16 32.08 -8.19 -32.96
C VAL A 16 30.84 -8.47 -32.12
N ASN A 17 30.86 -9.59 -31.38
CA ASN A 17 29.90 -9.86 -30.34
C ASN A 17 29.74 -8.61 -29.46
N VAL A 18 28.51 -8.07 -29.35
CA VAL A 18 28.18 -7.08 -28.33
C VAL A 18 28.16 -7.83 -27.00
N ILE A 19 29.35 -8.06 -26.46
CA ILE A 19 29.53 -8.21 -25.02
C ILE A 19 29.03 -6.88 -24.45
N GLY A 20 28.10 -6.92 -23.49
CA GLY A 20 27.60 -5.72 -22.82
C GLY A 20 28.76 -4.92 -22.23
N VAL A 21 29.26 -3.96 -23.01
CA VAL A 21 30.23 -2.98 -22.56
C VAL A 21 29.42 -1.96 -21.77
N SER A 22 29.76 -1.81 -20.49
CA SER A 22 29.35 -0.62 -19.72
C SER A 22 29.65 0.61 -20.58
N ALA A 23 28.64 1.48 -20.81
CA ALA A 23 28.80 2.70 -21.62
C ALA A 23 29.97 3.58 -21.14
N PHE A 24 30.40 3.40 -19.88
CA PHE A 24 31.53 4.06 -19.26
C PHE A 24 32.51 3.07 -18.63
N SER A 25 33.80 3.33 -18.81
CA SER A 25 34.88 2.47 -18.32
C SER A 25 35.00 2.39 -16.79
N ASP A 26 34.46 3.37 -16.08
CA ASP A 26 34.51 3.52 -14.62
C ASP A 26 33.18 3.22 -13.91
N VAL A 27 32.13 2.87 -14.65
CA VAL A 27 30.83 2.46 -14.10
C VAL A 27 30.73 0.95 -14.04
N LYS A 28 30.46 0.42 -12.85
CA LYS A 28 30.37 -1.02 -12.57
C LYS A 28 28.92 -1.46 -12.45
N ASP A 29 28.66 -2.75 -12.69
CA ASP A 29 27.31 -3.34 -12.61
C ASP A 29 26.60 -3.14 -11.27
N LYS A 30 27.36 -2.99 -10.17
CA LYS A 30 26.81 -2.81 -8.82
C LYS A 30 26.72 -1.35 -8.37
N ASP A 31 27.10 -0.40 -9.23
CA ASP A 31 27.02 1.01 -8.87
C ASP A 31 25.56 1.47 -8.86
N TYR A 32 25.14 2.09 -7.76
CA TYR A 32 23.75 2.51 -7.52
C TYR A 32 23.20 3.50 -8.56
N PHE A 33 24.08 4.14 -9.32
CA PHE A 33 23.78 5.14 -10.33
C PHE A 33 23.96 4.64 -11.76
N LYS A 34 24.29 3.34 -11.97
CA LYS A 34 24.57 2.80 -13.31
C LYS A 34 23.42 3.09 -14.28
N GLU A 35 22.19 2.75 -13.90
CA GLU A 35 21.01 2.91 -14.75
C GLU A 35 20.80 4.39 -15.11
N ALA A 36 20.87 5.27 -14.11
CA ALA A 36 20.75 6.70 -14.29
C ALA A 36 21.84 7.26 -15.22
N ALA A 37 23.09 6.82 -15.05
CA ALA A 37 24.21 7.25 -15.88
C ALA A 37 24.02 6.85 -17.34
N VAL A 38 23.65 5.58 -17.61
CA VAL A 38 23.42 5.09 -18.97
C VAL A 38 22.22 5.79 -19.61
N TYR A 39 21.12 5.94 -18.86
CA TYR A 39 19.90 6.56 -19.36
C TYR A 39 20.11 8.03 -19.71
N LEU A 40 20.77 8.81 -18.85
CA LEU A 40 21.00 10.24 -19.09
C LEU A 40 22.03 10.51 -20.17
N ASP A 41 22.97 9.60 -20.40
CA ASP A 41 23.93 9.67 -21.51
C ASP A 41 23.25 9.42 -22.86
N ASN A 42 22.41 8.38 -22.92
CA ASN A 42 21.61 8.07 -24.11
C ASN A 42 20.68 9.22 -24.50
N ASN A 43 20.20 9.98 -23.52
CA ASN A 43 19.35 11.15 -23.71
C ASN A 43 20.14 12.47 -23.87
N GLY A 44 21.47 12.42 -23.85
CA GLY A 44 22.32 13.60 -24.02
C GLY A 44 22.24 14.63 -22.89
N ILE A 45 21.69 14.26 -21.73
CA ILE A 45 21.49 15.15 -20.57
C ILE A 45 22.78 15.23 -19.76
N ILE A 46 23.28 14.07 -19.29
CA ILE A 46 24.59 13.93 -18.67
C ILE A 46 25.44 13.03 -19.55
N THR A 47 26.39 13.62 -20.26
CA THR A 47 27.31 12.87 -21.11
C THR A 47 28.55 12.44 -20.33
N GLY A 48 29.17 11.34 -20.74
CA GLY A 48 30.53 10.99 -20.31
C GLY A 48 31.58 12.02 -20.72
N TYR A 49 32.77 11.86 -20.18
CA TYR A 49 33.95 12.63 -20.56
C TYR A 49 34.62 12.01 -21.79
N GLU A 50 35.46 12.79 -22.49
CA GLU A 50 36.16 12.36 -23.70
C GLU A 50 37.07 11.13 -23.48
N ASP A 51 37.47 10.87 -22.24
CA ASP A 51 38.27 9.70 -21.85
C ASP A 51 37.42 8.41 -21.66
N GLY A 52 36.11 8.47 -21.90
CA GLY A 52 35.20 7.33 -21.77
C GLY A 52 34.82 7.02 -20.33
N THR A 53 34.98 7.97 -19.40
CA THR A 53 34.53 7.85 -18.00
C THR A 53 33.26 8.65 -17.74
N PHE A 54 32.45 8.24 -16.76
CA PHE A 54 31.32 9.00 -16.23
C PHE A 54 31.73 9.90 -15.08
N ARG A 55 32.72 9.48 -14.28
CA ARG A 55 33.22 10.12 -13.05
C ARG A 55 32.14 10.32 -11.98
N GLY A 56 31.31 9.30 -11.78
CA GLY A 56 30.12 9.39 -10.91
C GLY A 56 30.42 9.77 -9.46
N GLN A 57 31.55 9.33 -8.90
CA GLN A 57 31.93 9.62 -7.51
C GLN A 57 32.52 11.02 -7.31
N GLY A 58 32.82 11.77 -8.38
CA GLY A 58 33.35 13.13 -8.30
C GLY A 58 32.25 14.14 -7.97
N ASN A 59 32.60 15.18 -7.21
CA ASN A 59 31.73 16.33 -7.00
C ASN A 59 31.55 17.10 -8.30
N ILE A 60 30.34 17.64 -8.50
CA ILE A 60 29.99 18.36 -9.72
C ILE A 60 30.22 19.87 -9.57
N THR A 61 30.71 20.52 -10.62
CA THR A 61 30.91 21.98 -10.61
C THR A 61 29.62 22.72 -10.94
N ARG A 62 29.57 24.01 -10.58
CA ARG A 62 28.45 24.91 -10.90
C ARG A 62 28.28 25.09 -12.41
N ALA A 63 29.37 25.12 -13.18
CA ALA A 63 29.34 25.19 -14.65
C ALA A 63 28.75 23.91 -15.27
N GLU A 64 29.11 22.73 -14.75
CA GLU A 64 28.54 21.47 -15.18
C GLU A 64 27.04 21.39 -14.86
N MET A 65 26.63 21.80 -13.67
CA MET A 65 25.23 21.82 -13.28
C MET A 65 24.41 22.75 -14.19
N ALA A 66 24.92 23.95 -14.51
CA ALA A 66 24.27 24.88 -15.44
C ALA A 66 24.09 24.27 -16.84
N THR A 67 25.08 23.52 -17.30
CA THR A 67 25.02 22.81 -18.59
C THR A 67 23.97 21.71 -18.56
N ILE A 68 23.93 20.90 -17.49
CA ILE A 68 22.98 19.79 -17.33
C ILE A 68 21.54 20.29 -17.29
N VAL A 69 21.23 21.36 -16.54
CA VAL A 69 19.85 21.89 -16.50
C VAL A 69 19.42 22.47 -17.84
N CYS A 70 20.33 23.06 -18.62
CA CYS A 70 20.00 23.52 -19.97
C CYS A 70 19.73 22.35 -20.92
N ARG A 71 20.48 21.23 -20.79
CA ARG A 71 20.25 20.02 -21.58
C ARG A 71 18.94 19.33 -21.20
N LEU A 72 18.63 19.26 -19.90
CA LEU A 72 17.35 18.78 -19.40
C LEU A 72 16.16 19.54 -19.99
N LEU A 73 16.33 20.85 -20.22
CA LEU A 73 15.32 21.71 -20.84
C LEU A 73 15.30 21.65 -22.38
N GLU A 74 16.22 20.90 -23.00
CA GLU A 74 16.49 20.88 -24.44
C GLU A 74 16.89 22.25 -25.02
N LYS A 75 17.59 23.08 -24.23
CA LYS A 75 17.94 24.47 -24.55
C LYS A 75 19.40 24.70 -24.94
N SER A 76 20.07 23.65 -25.43
CA SER A 76 21.47 23.75 -25.82
C SER A 76 21.71 24.71 -26.99
N ASN A 77 20.76 24.81 -27.93
CA ASN A 77 20.89 25.71 -29.08
C ASN A 77 20.76 27.18 -28.63
N GLU A 78 19.74 27.49 -27.83
CA GLU A 78 19.52 28.83 -27.26
C GLU A 78 20.66 29.25 -26.34
N ALA A 79 21.20 28.32 -25.54
CA ALA A 79 22.41 28.56 -24.77
C ALA A 79 23.61 28.90 -25.67
N SER A 80 23.78 28.22 -26.81
CA SER A 80 24.91 28.47 -27.72
C SER A 80 24.88 29.87 -28.36
N GLU A 81 23.70 30.47 -28.52
CA GLU A 81 23.52 31.83 -29.02
C GLU A 81 23.95 32.90 -28.00
N LEU A 82 24.02 32.54 -26.71
CA LEU A 82 24.37 33.45 -25.62
C LEU A 82 25.87 33.44 -25.27
N LYS A 83 26.73 32.81 -26.09
CA LYS A 83 28.17 32.67 -25.81
C LYS A 83 28.98 33.98 -25.91
N ASP A 84 28.42 35.02 -26.51
CA ASP A 84 29.12 36.30 -26.73
C ASP A 84 28.76 37.38 -25.69
N VAL A 85 27.98 37.02 -24.66
CA VAL A 85 27.56 37.90 -23.57
C VAL A 85 28.25 37.47 -22.28
N CYS A 86 28.70 38.41 -21.44
CA CYS A 86 29.28 38.09 -20.13
C CYS A 86 28.48 38.80 -19.04
N TYR A 87 27.65 38.06 -18.30
CA TYR A 87 26.89 38.61 -17.17
C TYR A 87 27.65 38.59 -15.85
N PHE A 88 28.62 37.70 -15.70
CA PHE A 88 29.41 37.51 -14.48
C PHE A 88 30.89 37.83 -14.76
N SER A 89 31.54 38.56 -13.85
CA SER A 89 32.92 39.04 -14.04
C SER A 89 33.98 37.95 -14.00
N ASP A 90 33.68 36.80 -13.38
CA ASP A 90 34.59 35.67 -13.21
C ASP A 90 34.39 34.55 -14.24
N VAL A 91 33.48 34.72 -15.19
CA VAL A 91 33.28 33.79 -16.31
C VAL A 91 33.95 34.37 -17.56
N SER A 92 35.08 33.79 -17.95
CA SER A 92 35.81 34.19 -19.17
C SER A 92 34.92 34.15 -20.42
N SER A 93 35.11 35.09 -21.35
CA SER A 93 34.44 35.09 -22.66
C SER A 93 34.74 33.85 -23.50
N SER A 94 35.80 33.10 -23.17
CA SER A 94 36.16 31.84 -23.82
C SER A 94 35.74 30.60 -23.01
N HIS A 95 34.98 30.77 -21.93
CA HIS A 95 34.60 29.66 -21.06
C HIS A 95 33.57 28.75 -21.75
N TRP A 96 33.79 27.44 -21.73
CA TRP A 96 32.96 26.46 -22.45
C TRP A 96 31.49 26.48 -22.00
N ALA A 97 31.23 26.75 -20.72
CA ALA A 97 29.88 26.83 -20.16
C ALA A 97 29.22 28.22 -20.27
N LEU A 98 29.87 29.23 -20.85
CA LEU A 98 29.39 30.62 -20.81
C LEU A 98 27.94 30.78 -21.29
N GLY A 99 27.63 30.21 -22.46
CA GLY A 99 26.27 30.25 -23.02
C GLY A 99 25.22 29.58 -22.13
N TYR A 100 25.55 28.43 -21.54
CA TYR A 100 24.67 27.69 -20.62
C TYR A 100 24.42 28.46 -19.32
N ILE A 101 25.47 29.07 -18.76
CA ILE A 101 25.37 29.94 -17.58
C ILE A 101 24.44 31.12 -17.89
N ASN A 102 24.64 31.80 -19.02
CA ASN A 102 23.80 32.92 -19.41
C ASN A 102 22.34 32.53 -19.62
N TYR A 103 22.08 31.37 -20.25
CA TYR A 103 20.72 30.86 -20.42
C TYR A 103 20.04 30.57 -19.09
N ALA A 104 20.72 29.85 -18.19
CA ALA A 104 20.19 29.53 -16.86
C ALA A 104 19.92 30.79 -16.03
N TYR A 105 20.76 31.83 -16.16
CA TYR A 105 20.57 33.13 -15.52
C TYR A 105 19.35 33.87 -16.08
N ASN A 106 19.24 33.99 -17.40
CA ASN A 106 18.09 34.60 -18.07
C ASN A 106 16.77 33.87 -17.70
N SER A 107 16.84 32.56 -17.50
CA SER A 107 15.70 31.71 -17.11
C SER A 107 15.41 31.73 -15.59
N LYS A 108 16.13 32.53 -14.81
CA LYS A 108 16.02 32.65 -13.34
C LYS A 108 16.28 31.35 -12.57
N ILE A 109 16.95 30.39 -13.19
CA ILE A 109 17.38 29.13 -12.57
C ILE A 109 18.60 29.37 -11.67
N ILE A 110 19.43 30.37 -11.99
CA ILE A 110 20.61 30.77 -11.19
C ILE A 110 20.65 32.30 -11.02
N ASN A 111 21.36 32.79 -9.99
CA ASN A 111 21.50 34.24 -9.70
C ASN A 111 22.97 34.71 -9.44
N GLY A 112 23.95 33.80 -9.38
CA GLY A 112 25.33 34.13 -8.97
C GLY A 112 25.49 34.25 -7.44
N ASP A 113 26.62 34.80 -6.98
CA ASP A 113 26.99 34.94 -5.57
C ASP A 113 26.54 36.27 -4.92
N GLY A 114 25.88 37.15 -5.68
CA GLY A 114 25.45 38.48 -5.25
C GLY A 114 26.53 39.58 -5.35
N ASN A 115 27.79 39.22 -5.65
CA ASN A 115 28.91 40.16 -5.83
C ASN A 115 29.32 40.33 -7.30
N GLY A 116 28.49 39.85 -8.23
CA GLY A 116 28.77 39.88 -9.68
C GLY A 116 29.53 38.66 -10.20
N ASN A 117 29.74 37.63 -9.38
CA ASN A 117 30.44 36.40 -9.78
C ASN A 117 29.49 35.20 -9.84
N PHE A 118 29.84 34.20 -10.65
CA PHE A 118 29.11 32.93 -10.74
C PHE A 118 29.83 31.77 -10.04
N ARG A 119 31.16 31.80 -10.03
CA ARG A 119 32.10 30.78 -9.51
C ARG A 119 31.98 29.46 -10.29
N PRO A 120 32.27 29.45 -11.60
CA PRO A 120 31.97 28.32 -12.48
C PRO A 120 32.67 27.00 -12.11
N GLU A 121 33.89 27.09 -11.59
CA GLU A 121 34.73 25.92 -11.26
C GLU A 121 34.52 25.39 -9.83
N ASP A 122 33.72 26.10 -9.02
CA ASP A 122 33.46 25.66 -7.65
C ASP A 122 32.44 24.52 -7.64
N TYR A 123 32.60 23.60 -6.68
CA TYR A 123 31.65 22.53 -6.45
C TYR A 123 30.33 23.08 -5.90
N ILE A 124 29.23 22.48 -6.33
CA ILE A 124 27.89 22.90 -5.91
C ILE A 124 27.40 22.08 -4.72
N LEU A 125 26.71 22.74 -3.78
CA LEU A 125 26.07 22.06 -2.65
C LEU A 125 24.83 21.27 -3.10
N TYR A 126 24.48 20.25 -2.32
CA TYR A 126 23.33 19.40 -2.57
C TYR A 126 22.01 20.18 -2.74
N GLU A 127 21.70 21.08 -1.81
CA GLU A 127 20.52 21.94 -1.83
C GLU A 127 20.50 22.92 -3.01
N GLU A 128 21.66 23.41 -3.44
CA GLU A 128 21.79 24.31 -4.59
C GLU A 128 21.50 23.55 -5.89
N ALA A 129 22.01 22.33 -6.02
CA ALA A 129 21.70 21.46 -7.16
C ALA A 129 20.20 21.14 -7.21
N LEU A 130 19.59 20.78 -6.08
CA LEU A 130 18.15 20.54 -6.01
C LEU A 130 17.33 21.77 -6.40
N LYS A 131 17.73 22.97 -5.95
CA LYS A 131 17.08 24.22 -6.36
C LYS A 131 17.15 24.39 -7.88
N MET A 132 18.33 24.20 -8.48
CA MET A 132 18.49 24.33 -9.93
C MET A 132 17.63 23.33 -10.71
N ILE A 133 17.61 22.07 -10.26
CA ILE A 133 16.83 21.00 -10.89
C ILE A 133 15.33 21.28 -10.78
N LEU A 134 14.82 21.59 -9.58
CA LEU A 134 13.40 21.84 -9.35
C LEU A 134 12.90 23.06 -10.12
N SER A 135 13.71 24.13 -10.19
CA SER A 135 13.40 25.31 -11.02
C SER A 135 13.38 24.99 -12.50
N ALA A 136 14.35 24.21 -13.00
CA ALA A 136 14.37 23.79 -14.40
C ALA A 136 13.14 22.92 -14.74
N SER A 137 12.76 21.98 -13.88
CA SER A 137 11.60 21.13 -14.08
C SER A 137 10.25 21.83 -13.81
N GLY A 138 10.27 23.09 -13.37
CA GLY A 138 9.06 23.84 -12.99
C GLY A 138 8.32 23.28 -11.77
N MET A 139 8.99 22.45 -10.96
CA MET A 139 8.45 21.80 -9.77
C MET A 139 8.57 22.67 -8.51
N ASP A 140 9.12 23.87 -8.64
CA ASP A 140 9.27 24.88 -7.58
C ASP A 140 8.15 25.92 -7.54
N LYS A 141 7.15 25.83 -8.45
CA LYS A 141 6.04 26.80 -8.54
C LYS A 141 5.20 26.90 -7.27
N ASP A 142 5.08 25.80 -6.52
CA ASP A 142 4.29 25.72 -5.30
C ASP A 142 5.16 25.92 -4.03
N ILE A 143 6.44 26.26 -4.19
CA ILE A 143 7.33 26.51 -3.06
C ILE A 143 7.08 27.91 -2.52
N GLU A 144 6.55 28.00 -1.30
CA GLU A 144 6.54 29.25 -0.56
C GLU A 144 7.96 29.62 -0.12
N TRP A 145 8.39 30.83 -0.48
CA TRP A 145 9.75 31.30 -0.21
C TRP A 145 9.96 31.59 1.27
N ASP A 146 10.82 30.81 1.92
CA ASP A 146 11.34 31.09 3.26
C ASP A 146 12.79 31.58 3.17
N TYR A 147 13.02 32.86 3.42
CA TYR A 147 14.36 33.46 3.36
C TYR A 147 15.34 32.79 4.34
N ASN A 148 14.88 32.37 5.52
CA ASN A 148 15.75 31.80 6.56
C ASN A 148 16.03 30.31 6.36
N ASN A 149 15.18 29.60 5.60
CA ASN A 149 15.29 28.14 5.41
C ASN A 149 15.23 27.72 3.94
N TRP A 150 15.55 28.60 3.00
CA TRP A 150 15.36 28.37 1.56
C TRP A 150 15.89 27.00 1.10
N ALA A 151 17.09 26.61 1.55
CA ALA A 151 17.72 25.34 1.24
C ALA A 151 16.88 24.13 1.70
N GLN A 152 16.38 24.18 2.93
CA GLN A 152 15.59 23.10 3.52
C GLN A 152 14.26 22.90 2.78
N VAL A 153 13.67 23.98 2.26
CA VAL A 153 12.41 23.89 1.51
C VAL A 153 12.60 23.08 0.22
N TYR A 154 13.65 23.35 -0.56
CA TYR A 154 13.94 22.57 -1.78
C TYR A 154 14.29 21.11 -1.48
N VAL A 155 15.04 20.85 -0.40
CA VAL A 155 15.35 19.49 0.06
C VAL A 155 14.07 18.73 0.42
N ASN A 156 13.19 19.34 1.23
CA ASN A 156 11.92 18.74 1.63
C ASN A 156 11.02 18.50 0.42
N THR A 157 10.92 19.46 -0.50
CA THR A 157 10.10 19.31 -1.71
C THR A 157 10.60 18.15 -2.58
N ALA A 158 11.91 18.02 -2.78
CA ALA A 158 12.49 16.91 -3.53
C ALA A 158 12.22 15.55 -2.86
N GLN A 159 12.28 15.48 -1.53
CA GLN A 159 11.98 14.27 -0.76
C GLN A 159 10.48 13.90 -0.81
N ILE A 160 9.59 14.88 -0.64
CA ILE A 160 8.12 14.70 -0.73
C ILE A 160 7.74 14.21 -2.12
N LYS A 161 8.37 14.78 -3.17
CA LYS A 161 8.19 14.35 -4.56
C LYS A 161 8.90 13.04 -4.91
N GLY A 162 9.62 12.43 -3.95
CA GLY A 162 10.30 11.14 -4.10
C GLY A 162 11.56 11.16 -4.96
N LEU A 163 12.04 12.34 -5.37
CA LEU A 163 13.13 12.53 -6.33
C LEU A 163 14.49 12.12 -5.77
N THR A 164 14.63 12.12 -4.44
CA THR A 164 15.88 11.79 -3.74
C THR A 164 15.99 10.30 -3.37
N THR A 165 15.18 9.42 -3.97
CA THR A 165 15.24 7.99 -3.71
C THR A 165 16.48 7.37 -4.37
N GLY A 166 17.27 6.60 -3.62
CA GLY A 166 18.41 5.84 -4.16
C GLY A 166 19.73 6.62 -4.33
N GLN A 167 19.72 7.94 -4.15
CA GLN A 167 20.92 8.79 -4.12
C GLN A 167 21.58 8.80 -2.72
N LYS A 168 22.84 9.23 -2.63
CA LYS A 168 23.66 9.24 -1.39
C LYS A 168 24.09 10.63 -0.89
N GLY A 169 23.73 11.69 -1.59
CA GLY A 169 24.03 13.07 -1.25
C GLY A 169 23.35 13.53 0.04
N VAL A 170 24.03 14.44 0.74
CA VAL A 170 23.68 14.94 2.07
C VAL A 170 23.55 16.48 2.01
N PRO A 171 22.47 17.07 2.56
CA PRO A 171 22.34 18.53 2.66
C PRO A 171 23.52 19.17 3.41
N GLY A 172 24.02 20.28 2.89
CA GLY A 172 25.20 20.98 3.41
C GLY A 172 26.54 20.42 2.92
N GLU A 173 26.54 19.34 2.13
CA GLU A 173 27.72 18.79 1.47
C GLU A 173 27.71 19.03 -0.05
N TYR A 174 28.89 18.94 -0.67
CA TYR A 174 28.98 18.97 -2.13
C TYR A 174 28.39 17.70 -2.73
N VAL A 175 27.59 17.86 -3.78
CA VAL A 175 26.89 16.72 -4.41
C VAL A 175 27.74 16.04 -5.48
N SER A 176 27.68 14.71 -5.50
CA SER A 176 28.35 13.91 -6.52
C SER A 176 27.59 13.93 -7.85
N ARG A 177 28.31 13.74 -8.95
CA ARG A 177 27.71 13.59 -10.28
C ARG A 177 26.75 12.40 -10.37
N ALA A 178 27.03 11.32 -9.64
CA ALA A 178 26.17 10.15 -9.51
C ALA A 178 24.83 10.49 -8.84
N ASP A 179 24.84 11.30 -7.79
CA ASP A 179 23.61 11.67 -7.08
C ASP A 179 22.74 12.60 -7.93
N VAL A 180 23.35 13.57 -8.62
CA VAL A 180 22.64 14.41 -9.60
C VAL A 180 22.01 13.55 -10.70
N ALA A 181 22.73 12.54 -11.20
CA ALA A 181 22.21 11.61 -12.19
C ALA A 181 20.98 10.85 -11.68
N VAL A 182 21.04 10.27 -10.47
CA VAL A 182 19.90 9.55 -9.88
C VAL A 182 18.69 10.47 -9.68
N ILE A 183 18.90 11.71 -9.22
CA ILE A 183 17.82 12.68 -9.03
C ILE A 183 17.14 13.04 -10.35
N LEU A 184 17.91 13.33 -11.40
CA LEU A 184 17.38 13.65 -12.73
C LEU A 184 16.68 12.46 -13.37
N TYR A 185 17.22 11.25 -13.21
CA TYR A 185 16.58 10.02 -13.66
C TYR A 185 15.21 9.84 -12.99
N ASN A 186 15.11 10.05 -11.68
CA ASN A 186 13.84 9.98 -10.96
C ASN A 186 12.81 11.03 -11.45
N ILE A 187 13.27 12.21 -11.88
CA ILE A 187 12.40 13.25 -12.46
C ILE A 187 11.87 12.82 -13.82
N LEU A 188 12.73 12.30 -14.68
CA LEU A 188 12.35 11.90 -16.03
C LEU A 188 11.39 10.71 -16.00
N LEU A 189 11.62 9.74 -15.10
CA LEU A 189 10.65 8.68 -14.82
C LEU A 189 9.30 9.17 -14.27
N GLY A 190 9.26 10.36 -13.65
CA GLY A 190 8.05 10.98 -13.10
C GLY A 190 7.29 11.88 -14.08
N ASN A 191 7.95 12.36 -15.15
CA ASN A 191 7.39 13.28 -16.15
C ASN A 191 7.15 12.62 -17.51
N GLU A 192 7.66 11.41 -17.74
CA GLU A 192 7.34 10.63 -18.94
C GLU A 192 6.03 9.85 -18.73
N GLU A 193 5.06 10.01 -19.64
CA GLU A 193 4.37 8.80 -20.13
C GLU A 193 5.50 7.86 -20.52
N ILE A 194 5.65 6.76 -19.76
CA ILE A 194 6.74 5.76 -19.88
C ILE A 194 7.22 5.72 -21.33
N GLU A 195 8.33 6.41 -21.62
CA GLU A 195 8.92 6.29 -22.94
C GLU A 195 9.55 4.90 -22.95
N ASN A 196 8.78 3.97 -23.53
CA ASN A 196 9.15 2.57 -23.66
C ASN A 196 10.59 2.53 -24.19
N PRO A 197 11.54 1.89 -23.47
CA PRO A 197 12.83 1.62 -24.08
C PRO A 197 12.54 0.88 -25.39
N LYS A 198 13.00 1.45 -26.52
CA LYS A 198 12.85 0.89 -27.87
C LYS A 198 13.40 -0.54 -27.89
N THR A 199 12.49 -1.44 -27.58
CA THR A 199 12.50 -2.89 -27.73
C THR A 199 11.21 -3.16 -28.48
N ASP A 200 11.22 -4.07 -29.45
CA ASP A 200 10.05 -4.35 -30.28
C ASP A 200 8.84 -4.67 -29.38
N VAL A 201 7.87 -3.76 -29.35
CA VAL A 201 6.65 -3.90 -28.56
C VAL A 201 5.75 -4.93 -29.24
N ILE A 202 5.29 -5.92 -28.48
CA ILE A 202 4.38 -6.95 -28.96
C ILE A 202 2.95 -6.46 -28.74
N SER A 203 2.26 -6.11 -29.84
CA SER A 203 0.85 -5.74 -29.77
C SER A 203 -0.05 -6.98 -29.65
N ILE A 204 -0.98 -6.94 -28.69
CA ILE A 204 -2.01 -7.94 -28.45
C ILE A 204 -3.34 -7.41 -29.01
N TYR A 205 -3.91 -8.11 -29.98
CA TYR A 205 -5.11 -7.73 -30.73
C TYR A 205 -6.36 -8.48 -30.29
N ASN A 206 -6.22 -9.64 -29.65
CA ASN A 206 -7.36 -10.51 -29.35
C ASN A 206 -7.11 -11.46 -28.18
N ALA A 207 -8.20 -12.11 -27.73
CA ALA A 207 -8.20 -13.06 -26.64
C ALA A 207 -7.29 -14.28 -26.88
N GLU A 208 -7.22 -14.79 -28.11
CA GLU A 208 -6.38 -15.96 -28.44
C GLU A 208 -4.89 -15.70 -28.17
N GLN A 209 -4.41 -14.49 -28.44
CA GLN A 209 -3.04 -14.11 -28.09
C GLN A 209 -2.82 -14.09 -26.57
N MET A 210 -3.79 -13.60 -25.79
CA MET A 210 -3.68 -13.66 -24.31
C MET A 210 -3.73 -15.08 -23.77
N TYR A 211 -4.58 -15.95 -24.34
CA TYR A 211 -4.62 -17.36 -23.97
C TYR A 211 -3.31 -18.06 -24.34
N ALA A 212 -2.80 -17.84 -25.55
CA ALA A 212 -1.53 -18.40 -25.99
C ALA A 212 -0.37 -17.95 -25.08
N LEU A 213 -0.35 -16.67 -24.70
CA LEU A 213 0.64 -16.14 -23.77
C LEU A 213 0.57 -16.85 -22.42
N SER A 214 -0.64 -16.98 -21.86
CA SER A 214 -0.87 -17.70 -20.60
C SER A 214 -0.41 -19.16 -20.69
N ARG A 215 -0.75 -19.88 -21.77
CA ARG A 215 -0.33 -21.28 -21.97
C ARG A 215 1.19 -21.43 -22.10
N LEU A 216 1.84 -20.54 -22.84
CA LEU A 216 3.30 -20.53 -23.00
C LEU A 216 4.03 -20.21 -21.68
N MET A 217 3.40 -19.41 -20.81
CA MET A 217 3.94 -19.04 -19.50
C MET A 217 3.48 -19.95 -18.35
N ALA A 218 2.69 -20.98 -18.62
CA ALA A 218 2.29 -21.96 -17.61
C ALA A 218 3.41 -22.95 -17.23
N ILE A 219 3.30 -23.61 -16.08
CA ILE A 219 4.30 -24.56 -15.57
C ILE A 219 4.47 -25.70 -16.57
N SER A 220 5.71 -26.08 -16.88
CA SER A 220 6.03 -27.16 -17.83
C SER A 220 5.29 -28.49 -17.55
N SER A 221 4.97 -28.79 -16.30
CA SER A 221 4.22 -29.98 -15.89
C SER A 221 2.74 -29.97 -16.29
N ILE A 222 2.16 -28.81 -16.53
CA ILE A 222 0.72 -28.65 -16.82
C ILE A 222 0.43 -28.26 -18.26
N LYS A 223 1.42 -27.68 -18.96
CA LYS A 223 1.27 -27.24 -20.36
C LYS A 223 0.57 -28.28 -21.23
N LYS A 224 0.93 -29.56 -21.07
CA LYS A 224 0.38 -30.67 -21.87
C LYS A 224 -1.05 -31.07 -21.51
N GLY A 225 -1.53 -30.72 -20.32
CA GLY A 225 -2.91 -30.95 -19.88
C GLY A 225 -3.87 -29.84 -20.31
N ILE A 226 -3.35 -28.65 -20.62
CA ILE A 226 -4.19 -27.51 -21.01
C ILE A 226 -4.82 -27.77 -22.38
N SER A 227 -6.15 -27.79 -22.43
CA SER A 227 -6.93 -27.88 -23.65
C SER A 227 -6.53 -26.78 -24.63
N GLY A 228 -6.31 -27.15 -25.90
CA GLY A 228 -5.87 -26.22 -26.93
C GLY A 228 -4.40 -25.79 -26.84
N TYR A 229 -3.59 -26.35 -25.93
CA TYR A 229 -2.15 -26.08 -25.93
C TYR A 229 -1.47 -26.70 -27.15
N ASN A 230 -0.89 -25.84 -27.95
CA ASN A 230 0.01 -26.22 -29.02
C ASN A 230 1.16 -25.21 -29.07
N GLU A 231 2.31 -25.59 -28.51
CA GLU A 231 3.49 -24.72 -28.40
C GLU A 231 3.89 -24.08 -29.74
N ASP A 232 3.80 -24.83 -30.84
CA ASP A 232 4.17 -24.33 -32.17
C ASP A 232 3.16 -23.35 -32.75
N GLU A 233 1.87 -23.52 -32.46
CA GLU A 233 0.83 -22.59 -32.89
C GLU A 233 0.82 -21.33 -32.01
N ASP A 234 0.94 -21.50 -30.70
CA ASP A 234 0.99 -20.42 -29.72
C ASP A 234 2.20 -19.52 -29.98
N LEU A 235 3.38 -20.09 -30.22
CA LEU A 235 4.58 -19.29 -30.53
C LEU A 235 4.46 -18.50 -31.85
N LYS A 236 3.67 -18.97 -32.82
CA LYS A 236 3.45 -18.25 -34.10
C LYS A 236 2.57 -17.03 -33.95
N MET A 237 1.88 -16.87 -32.82
CA MET A 237 1.03 -15.70 -32.56
C MET A 237 1.81 -14.44 -32.18
N PHE A 238 3.13 -14.56 -32.01
CA PHE A 238 4.01 -13.48 -31.60
C PHE A 238 5.17 -13.28 -32.57
N SER A 239 5.70 -12.06 -32.59
CA SER A 239 6.89 -11.70 -33.37
C SER A 239 8.13 -11.74 -32.47
N TYR A 240 9.29 -12.03 -33.08
CA TYR A 240 10.56 -12.15 -32.37
C TYR A 240 11.68 -11.50 -33.20
N PRO A 241 12.70 -10.93 -32.54
CA PRO A 241 13.94 -10.52 -33.19
C PRO A 241 14.59 -11.67 -34.00
N GLU A 242 15.26 -11.35 -35.10
CA GLU A 242 15.84 -12.35 -36.01
C GLU A 242 16.87 -13.28 -35.35
N ASN A 243 17.53 -12.83 -34.28
CA ASN A 243 18.50 -13.62 -33.51
C ASN A 243 17.84 -14.64 -32.56
N ILE A 244 16.52 -14.60 -32.38
CA ILE A 244 15.78 -15.53 -31.51
C ILE A 244 15.17 -16.65 -32.36
N THR A 245 15.81 -17.82 -32.33
CA THR A 245 15.51 -18.89 -33.29
C THR A 245 14.90 -20.12 -32.65
N THR A 246 15.30 -20.46 -31.43
CA THR A 246 14.82 -21.65 -30.72
C THR A 246 13.53 -21.37 -29.94
N LYS A 247 12.71 -22.39 -29.72
CA LYS A 247 11.48 -22.27 -28.92
C LYS A 247 11.76 -21.79 -27.49
N THR A 248 12.85 -22.29 -26.88
CA THR A 248 13.27 -21.89 -25.54
C THR A 248 13.62 -20.41 -25.48
N GLU A 249 14.41 -19.90 -26.43
CA GLU A 249 14.74 -18.47 -26.50
C GLU A 249 13.49 -17.61 -26.71
N LYS A 250 12.55 -18.07 -27.55
CA LYS A 250 11.26 -17.39 -27.76
C LYS A 250 10.45 -17.28 -26.47
N ILE A 251 10.34 -18.37 -25.70
CA ILE A 251 9.64 -18.34 -24.41
C ILE A 251 10.36 -17.42 -23.42
N GLU A 252 11.69 -17.47 -23.32
CA GLU A 252 12.46 -16.56 -22.47
C GLU A 252 12.31 -15.08 -22.87
N TYR A 253 12.21 -14.81 -24.17
CA TYR A 253 11.92 -13.47 -24.69
C TYR A 253 10.55 -12.98 -24.22
N LEU A 254 9.50 -13.78 -24.40
CA LEU A 254 8.13 -13.41 -24.01
C LEU A 254 8.01 -13.09 -22.52
N LYS A 255 8.78 -13.75 -21.64
CA LYS A 255 8.77 -13.44 -20.19
C LYS A 255 9.21 -12.00 -19.85
N LYS A 256 10.03 -11.40 -20.72
CA LYS A 256 10.69 -10.09 -20.51
C LYS A 256 10.26 -9.03 -21.52
N ALA A 257 9.43 -9.42 -22.49
CA ALA A 257 9.03 -8.54 -23.58
C ALA A 257 8.13 -7.40 -23.08
N SER A 258 8.07 -6.35 -23.89
CA SER A 258 7.11 -5.26 -23.74
C SER A 258 5.86 -5.57 -24.56
N TYR A 259 4.70 -5.47 -23.94
CA TYR A 259 3.40 -5.72 -24.54
C TYR A 259 2.55 -4.45 -24.54
N GLU A 260 1.74 -4.30 -25.57
CA GLU A 260 0.69 -3.29 -25.62
C GLU A 260 -0.65 -3.91 -26.04
N LEU A 261 -1.76 -3.45 -25.46
CA LEU A 261 -3.08 -3.78 -26.00
C LEU A 261 -3.39 -2.90 -27.22
N ALA A 262 -3.64 -3.54 -28.36
CA ALA A 262 -4.10 -2.86 -29.57
C ALA A 262 -5.62 -2.65 -29.55
N ASP A 263 -6.37 -3.54 -28.90
CA ASP A 263 -7.82 -3.50 -28.83
C ASP A 263 -8.34 -3.93 -27.45
N ASP A 264 -9.63 -3.69 -27.19
CA ASP A 264 -10.32 -4.25 -26.03
C ASP A 264 -10.42 -5.77 -26.16
N ILE A 265 -10.17 -6.49 -25.08
CA ILE A 265 -10.13 -7.96 -25.06
C ILE A 265 -11.20 -8.48 -24.13
N GLU A 266 -11.93 -9.50 -24.59
CA GLU A 266 -12.87 -10.24 -23.78
C GLU A 266 -12.33 -11.65 -23.53
N LEU A 267 -12.20 -12.00 -22.25
CA LEU A 267 -11.68 -13.27 -21.79
C LEU A 267 -12.79 -14.04 -21.08
N ASP A 268 -13.02 -15.29 -21.52
CA ASP A 268 -13.94 -16.21 -20.85
C ASP A 268 -13.19 -17.02 -19.80
N PHE A 269 -13.48 -16.73 -18.54
CA PHE A 269 -12.98 -17.38 -17.36
C PHE A 269 -13.91 -18.56 -16.99
N SER A 270 -14.07 -19.51 -17.92
CA SER A 270 -14.87 -20.72 -17.74
C SER A 270 -13.99 -21.97 -17.66
N ILE A 271 -14.26 -22.84 -16.67
CA ILE A 271 -13.60 -24.15 -16.50
C ILE A 271 -14.17 -25.20 -17.48
N SER A 272 -15.29 -24.94 -18.15
CA SER A 272 -16.17 -26.00 -18.69
C SER A 272 -15.60 -26.88 -19.82
N HIS A 273 -14.35 -26.69 -20.23
CA HIS A 273 -13.69 -27.54 -21.24
C HIS A 273 -12.38 -28.18 -20.79
N LEU A 274 -11.95 -28.02 -19.53
CA LEU A 274 -10.53 -28.24 -19.22
C LEU A 274 -10.13 -29.56 -18.55
N TYR A 275 -10.90 -30.25 -17.69
CA TYR A 275 -10.38 -31.53 -17.13
C TYR A 275 -11.43 -32.58 -16.73
N GLN A 276 -11.36 -33.75 -17.38
CA GLN A 276 -11.81 -35.04 -16.83
C GLN A 276 -10.67 -35.62 -15.98
N ASP A 277 -10.95 -35.88 -14.70
CA ASP A 277 -10.22 -36.78 -13.79
C ASP A 277 -8.68 -36.57 -13.65
N ILE A 278 -8.27 -35.68 -12.74
CA ILE A 278 -6.85 -35.43 -12.41
C ILE A 278 -6.42 -36.12 -11.11
N SER A 279 -6.86 -37.36 -10.89
CA SER A 279 -6.38 -38.18 -9.77
C SER A 279 -4.88 -38.57 -9.85
N GLY A 280 -4.14 -38.09 -10.86
CA GLY A 280 -2.73 -38.43 -11.12
C GLY A 280 -1.73 -37.28 -11.35
N TYR A 281 -2.15 -36.01 -11.49
CA TYR A 281 -1.22 -34.90 -11.73
C TYR A 281 -1.10 -34.01 -10.49
N LYS A 282 0.13 -33.79 -10.04
CA LYS A 282 0.43 -33.24 -8.70
C LYS A 282 0.50 -31.72 -8.59
N ASN A 283 0.41 -30.94 -9.66
CA ASN A 283 0.71 -29.50 -9.61
C ASN A 283 -0.11 -28.74 -10.66
N GLU A 284 -1.36 -28.30 -10.46
CA GLU A 284 -2.03 -27.56 -11.55
C GLU A 284 -2.83 -26.32 -11.15
N PHE A 285 -2.55 -25.28 -11.93
CA PHE A 285 -2.94 -23.87 -11.93
C PHE A 285 -4.29 -23.67 -12.63
N ILE A 286 -5.12 -22.74 -12.15
CA ILE A 286 -6.46 -22.51 -12.72
C ILE A 286 -6.69 -21.01 -12.89
N GLY A 287 -6.80 -20.57 -14.14
CA GLY A 287 -7.07 -19.20 -14.56
C GLY A 287 -6.15 -18.73 -15.69
N ILE A 288 -6.61 -17.77 -16.49
CA ILE A 288 -5.78 -17.07 -17.50
C ILE A 288 -4.73 -16.30 -16.73
N CYS A 289 -3.56 -16.88 -16.57
CA CYS A 289 -2.48 -16.19 -15.92
C CYS A 289 -1.22 -16.27 -16.78
N VAL A 290 -0.66 -15.11 -17.02
CA VAL A 290 0.62 -14.91 -17.66
C VAL A 290 1.69 -14.99 -16.56
N GLY A 291 2.39 -16.13 -16.52
CA GLY A 291 3.42 -16.43 -15.55
C GLY A 291 2.91 -17.05 -14.24
N ASP A 292 3.78 -17.80 -13.57
CA ASP A 292 3.52 -18.58 -12.36
C ASP A 292 4.78 -18.72 -11.47
N SER A 293 4.75 -19.62 -10.49
CA SER A 293 5.87 -19.86 -9.55
C SER A 293 7.16 -20.36 -10.20
N SER A 294 7.09 -20.97 -11.38
CA SER A 294 8.21 -21.48 -12.19
C SER A 294 8.59 -20.57 -13.36
N THR A 295 7.65 -19.74 -13.82
CA THR A 295 7.79 -18.89 -15.00
C THR A 295 7.32 -17.49 -14.67
N VAL A 296 8.21 -16.62 -14.20
CA VAL A 296 7.83 -15.29 -13.73
C VAL A 296 7.76 -14.28 -14.88
N PHE A 297 6.73 -13.44 -14.90
CA PHE A 297 6.65 -12.30 -15.81
C PHE A 297 7.51 -11.14 -15.28
N SER A 298 8.39 -10.61 -16.13
CA SER A 298 9.37 -9.55 -15.79
C SER A 298 9.48 -8.47 -16.86
N GLY A 299 8.49 -8.41 -17.76
CA GLY A 299 8.41 -7.44 -18.83
C GLY A 299 7.54 -6.23 -18.52
N THR A 300 7.15 -5.51 -19.56
CA THR A 300 6.22 -4.38 -19.48
C THR A 300 4.90 -4.75 -20.12
N PHE A 301 3.78 -4.36 -19.52
CA PHE A 301 2.45 -4.50 -20.12
C PHE A 301 1.72 -3.16 -20.06
N ASN A 302 1.55 -2.53 -21.21
CA ASN A 302 0.77 -1.30 -21.34
C ASN A 302 -0.62 -1.63 -21.87
N GLY A 303 -1.64 -1.41 -21.05
CA GLY A 303 -3.02 -1.58 -21.46
C GLY A 303 -3.47 -0.56 -22.51
N ASN A 304 -2.70 0.49 -22.79
CA ASN A 304 -3.01 1.53 -23.78
C ASN A 304 -4.42 2.12 -23.60
N ASN A 305 -4.84 2.26 -22.34
CA ASN A 305 -6.19 2.66 -21.91
C ASN A 305 -7.32 1.76 -22.45
N LYS A 306 -6.99 0.52 -22.83
CA LYS A 306 -7.93 -0.52 -23.27
C LYS A 306 -8.43 -1.33 -22.09
N THR A 307 -9.52 -2.06 -22.37
CA THR A 307 -10.22 -2.87 -21.40
C THR A 307 -9.99 -4.36 -21.63
N ILE A 308 -9.63 -5.08 -20.58
CA ILE A 308 -9.74 -6.53 -20.50
C ILE A 308 -11.00 -6.86 -19.70
N THR A 309 -12.02 -7.42 -20.37
CA THR A 309 -13.25 -7.88 -19.72
C THR A 309 -13.14 -9.36 -19.41
N LEU A 310 -13.20 -9.71 -18.12
CA LEU A 310 -13.30 -11.07 -17.62
C LEU A 310 -14.79 -11.43 -17.50
N LYS A 311 -15.22 -12.46 -18.24
CA LYS A 311 -16.55 -13.05 -18.11
C LYS A 311 -16.45 -14.39 -17.41
N SER A 312 -17.40 -14.71 -16.55
CA SER A 312 -17.58 -16.08 -16.10
C SER A 312 -19.06 -16.40 -15.93
N SER A 313 -19.48 -17.54 -16.49
CA SER A 313 -20.85 -18.06 -16.34
C SER A 313 -20.99 -19.02 -15.16
N TYR A 314 -19.87 -19.46 -14.57
CA TYR A 314 -19.82 -20.48 -13.51
C TYR A 314 -18.59 -20.25 -12.64
N GLY A 315 -18.75 -20.34 -11.31
CA GLY A 315 -17.62 -20.29 -10.38
C GLY A 315 -16.51 -21.29 -10.74
N ILE A 316 -15.26 -20.85 -10.54
CA ILE A 316 -14.03 -21.60 -10.76
C ILE A 316 -13.88 -22.63 -9.63
N LYS A 317 -14.07 -23.92 -9.90
CA LYS A 317 -13.77 -24.99 -8.94
C LYS A 317 -12.34 -25.51 -9.08
N ILE A 318 -11.54 -25.32 -8.04
CA ILE A 318 -10.17 -25.82 -7.87
C ILE A 318 -10.16 -26.93 -6.82
N GLU A 319 -10.02 -28.19 -7.25
CA GLU A 319 -9.85 -29.33 -6.35
C GLU A 319 -8.44 -29.91 -6.52
N ASN A 320 -7.62 -29.82 -5.47
CA ASN A 320 -6.30 -30.44 -5.45
C ASN A 320 -6.12 -31.19 -4.12
N SER A 321 -5.57 -32.41 -4.20
CA SER A 321 -5.28 -33.26 -3.03
C SER A 321 -3.89 -33.02 -2.44
N ASN A 322 -2.99 -32.38 -3.18
CA ASN A 322 -1.66 -32.01 -2.72
C ASN A 322 -1.76 -30.78 -1.81
N LYS A 323 -1.23 -30.89 -0.59
CA LYS A 323 -1.41 -29.88 0.45
C LYS A 323 -0.37 -28.77 0.40
N ASP A 324 0.78 -28.96 -0.24
CA ASP A 324 1.94 -28.06 -0.14
C ASP A 324 2.03 -27.01 -1.24
N ILE A 325 0.93 -26.75 -1.94
CA ILE A 325 0.92 -25.86 -3.11
C ILE A 325 0.31 -24.51 -2.74
N THR A 326 0.95 -23.45 -3.23
CA THR A 326 0.38 -22.11 -3.23
C THR A 326 -0.16 -21.81 -4.61
N PHE A 327 -1.45 -21.50 -4.67
CA PHE A 327 -2.13 -21.08 -5.87
C PHE A 327 -2.05 -19.58 -5.99
N VAL A 328 -1.60 -19.12 -7.15
CA VAL A 328 -1.40 -17.71 -7.44
C VAL A 328 -2.27 -17.41 -8.66
N ILE A 329 -3.29 -16.58 -8.49
CA ILE A 329 -4.36 -16.40 -9.47
C ILE A 329 -4.44 -14.92 -9.83
N GLY A 330 -4.43 -14.62 -11.13
CA GLY A 330 -4.59 -13.29 -11.71
C GLY A 330 -4.24 -13.26 -13.19
N LEU A 331 -4.49 -12.13 -13.87
CA LEU A 331 -4.06 -11.96 -15.27
C LEU A 331 -2.57 -12.28 -15.44
N PHE A 332 -1.78 -11.95 -14.43
CA PHE A 332 -0.43 -12.42 -14.21
C PHE A 332 -0.42 -13.28 -12.94
N GLY A 333 0.15 -14.48 -12.97
CA GLY A 333 0.27 -15.25 -11.73
C GLY A 333 1.31 -14.59 -10.83
N LYS A 334 2.58 -14.68 -11.24
CA LYS A 334 3.69 -14.05 -10.53
C LYS A 334 4.41 -13.03 -11.41
N MET A 335 4.64 -11.85 -10.85
CA MET A 335 5.44 -10.79 -11.45
C MET A 335 6.69 -10.50 -10.61
N ASP A 336 7.81 -10.24 -11.28
CA ASP A 336 9.06 -9.80 -10.67
C ASP A 336 9.76 -8.79 -11.59
N GLU A 337 10.11 -7.62 -11.08
CA GLU A 337 10.69 -6.51 -11.87
C GLU A 337 9.80 -6.03 -13.04
N ALA A 338 8.52 -6.39 -13.03
CA ALA A 338 7.57 -6.08 -14.08
C ALA A 338 6.94 -4.69 -13.94
N THR A 339 6.50 -4.13 -15.07
CA THR A 339 5.72 -2.88 -15.11
C THR A 339 4.37 -3.12 -15.77
N VAL A 340 3.28 -2.65 -15.14
CA VAL A 340 1.94 -2.65 -15.75
C VAL A 340 1.37 -1.24 -15.69
N SER A 341 0.83 -0.76 -16.82
CA SER A 341 0.27 0.59 -16.89
C SER A 341 -1.00 0.68 -17.75
N ASN A 342 -1.82 1.71 -17.49
CA ASN A 342 -2.91 2.16 -18.37
C ASN A 342 -3.89 1.06 -18.78
N LEU A 343 -4.33 0.24 -17.83
CA LEU A 343 -5.17 -0.93 -18.09
C LEU A 343 -6.50 -0.81 -17.34
N HIS A 344 -7.60 -1.08 -18.03
CA HIS A 344 -8.89 -1.28 -17.39
C HIS A 344 -9.23 -2.78 -17.34
N ILE A 345 -9.49 -3.31 -16.16
CA ILE A 345 -9.97 -4.67 -15.95
C ILE A 345 -11.44 -4.59 -15.55
N LYS A 346 -12.31 -5.25 -16.32
CA LYS A 346 -13.74 -5.30 -16.03
C LYS A 346 -14.16 -6.72 -15.70
N VAL A 347 -14.95 -6.93 -14.66
CA VAL A 347 -15.52 -8.24 -14.31
C VAL A 347 -17.03 -8.22 -14.49
N ASN A 348 -17.53 -9.13 -15.34
CA ASN A 348 -18.96 -9.36 -15.57
C ASN A 348 -19.31 -10.80 -15.17
N GLY A 349 -19.89 -10.97 -13.98
CA GLY A 349 -20.34 -12.25 -13.46
C GLY A 349 -19.52 -12.79 -12.29
N ASP A 350 -20.01 -13.87 -11.69
CA ASP A 350 -19.42 -14.51 -10.52
C ASP A 350 -18.03 -15.09 -10.82
N LEU A 351 -17.00 -14.59 -10.12
CA LEU A 351 -15.64 -15.10 -10.18
C LEU A 351 -15.24 -15.72 -8.84
N LYS A 352 -15.92 -16.82 -8.49
CA LYS A 352 -15.70 -17.56 -7.23
C LYS A 352 -14.66 -18.66 -7.43
N VAL A 353 -13.62 -18.68 -6.61
CA VAL A 353 -12.66 -19.79 -6.55
C VAL A 353 -13.09 -20.74 -5.42
N LEU A 354 -13.72 -21.86 -5.77
CA LEU A 354 -14.04 -22.93 -4.82
C LEU A 354 -12.81 -23.80 -4.62
N SER A 355 -12.30 -23.88 -3.40
CA SER A 355 -11.02 -24.52 -3.10
C SER A 355 -11.14 -25.68 -2.12
N SER A 356 -10.28 -26.68 -2.29
CA SER A 356 -9.95 -27.62 -1.22
C SER A 356 -8.44 -27.81 -1.09
N HIS A 357 -7.91 -27.65 0.14
CA HIS A 357 -6.59 -28.11 0.64
C HIS A 357 -5.31 -27.23 0.48
N ASN A 358 -5.35 -25.95 0.08
CA ASN A 358 -4.13 -25.19 -0.27
C ASN A 358 -4.03 -23.73 0.21
N ASN A 359 -2.84 -23.12 0.08
CA ASN A 359 -2.65 -21.66 0.22
C ASN A 359 -3.07 -20.96 -1.07
N TYR A 360 -3.67 -19.77 -0.97
CA TYR A 360 -4.13 -19.03 -2.13
C TYR A 360 -3.73 -17.56 -2.06
N MET A 361 -3.34 -17.02 -3.21
CA MET A 361 -3.08 -15.61 -3.46
C MET A 361 -3.86 -15.22 -4.71
N PHE A 362 -4.93 -14.46 -4.52
CA PHE A 362 -5.83 -14.04 -5.58
C PHE A 362 -5.76 -12.53 -5.77
N GLY A 363 -5.51 -12.11 -7.01
CA GLY A 363 -5.66 -10.72 -7.48
C GLY A 363 -6.07 -10.71 -8.95
N LEU A 364 -6.94 -9.80 -9.39
CA LEU A 364 -7.38 -9.79 -10.78
C LEU A 364 -6.24 -9.42 -11.73
N LEU A 365 -5.33 -8.53 -11.31
CA LEU A 365 -4.11 -8.25 -12.06
C LEU A 365 -3.03 -9.27 -11.74
N ALA A 366 -2.68 -9.44 -10.46
CA ALA A 366 -1.54 -10.26 -10.07
C ALA A 366 -1.79 -11.09 -8.82
N GLY A 367 -1.46 -12.38 -8.82
CA GLY A 367 -1.49 -13.12 -7.56
C GLY A 367 -0.31 -12.76 -6.64
N GLU A 368 0.90 -12.60 -7.19
CA GLU A 368 2.10 -12.20 -6.43
C GLU A 368 2.95 -11.16 -7.19
N MET A 369 3.43 -10.13 -6.47
CA MET A 369 4.29 -9.07 -7.02
C MET A 369 5.60 -8.88 -6.24
N ASN A 370 6.70 -8.75 -6.97
CA ASN A 370 8.03 -8.47 -6.45
C ASN A 370 8.69 -7.36 -7.28
N ASN A 371 9.14 -6.27 -6.65
CA ASN A 371 9.83 -5.18 -7.35
C ASN A 371 9.05 -4.61 -8.56
N CYS A 372 7.71 -4.60 -8.50
CA CYS A 372 6.85 -4.21 -9.61
C CYS A 372 6.44 -2.74 -9.55
N LYS A 373 6.16 -2.16 -10.72
CA LYS A 373 5.58 -0.82 -10.88
C LYS A 373 4.21 -0.92 -11.55
N ILE A 374 3.16 -0.54 -10.83
CA ILE A 374 1.78 -0.56 -11.31
C ILE A 374 1.25 0.87 -11.31
N SER A 375 0.72 1.32 -12.44
CA SER A 375 0.20 2.69 -12.59
C SER A 375 -1.04 2.77 -13.45
N ASN A 376 -1.99 3.64 -13.10
CA ASN A 376 -3.18 3.92 -13.93
C ASN A 376 -3.96 2.64 -14.28
N VAL A 377 -4.13 1.73 -13.30
CA VAL A 377 -4.92 0.51 -13.48
C VAL A 377 -6.27 0.68 -12.80
N THR A 378 -7.35 0.50 -13.57
CA THR A 378 -8.72 0.51 -13.06
C THR A 378 -9.25 -0.91 -13.01
N VAL A 379 -9.93 -1.27 -11.93
CA VAL A 379 -10.66 -2.53 -11.78
C VAL A 379 -12.13 -2.21 -11.50
N ASP A 380 -13.02 -2.62 -12.38
CA ASP A 380 -14.47 -2.41 -12.26
C ASP A 380 -15.20 -3.76 -12.17
N VAL A 381 -15.90 -3.98 -11.06
CA VAL A 381 -16.62 -5.21 -10.74
C VAL A 381 -18.10 -4.89 -10.59
N THR A 382 -18.95 -5.57 -11.37
CA THR A 382 -20.39 -5.30 -11.38
C THR A 382 -21.23 -6.58 -11.37
N GLY A 383 -22.48 -6.51 -10.88
CA GLY A 383 -23.54 -7.45 -11.26
C GLY A 383 -23.77 -8.66 -10.36
N ASN A 384 -23.99 -8.45 -9.06
CA ASN A 384 -24.07 -9.48 -8.00
C ASN A 384 -22.87 -10.44 -7.98
N SER A 385 -21.73 -9.97 -8.48
CA SER A 385 -20.53 -10.77 -8.63
C SER A 385 -19.91 -10.98 -7.27
N THR A 386 -19.64 -12.23 -6.91
CA THR A 386 -18.69 -12.52 -5.84
C THR A 386 -17.32 -12.81 -6.44
N ILE A 387 -16.30 -12.13 -5.94
CA ILE A 387 -14.91 -12.38 -6.29
C ILE A 387 -14.17 -12.84 -5.06
N GLY A 388 -13.42 -13.93 -5.18
CA GLY A 388 -12.51 -14.38 -4.15
C GLY A 388 -12.65 -15.87 -3.92
N ILE A 389 -12.36 -16.33 -2.71
CA ILE A 389 -12.10 -17.74 -2.44
C ILE A 389 -13.11 -18.26 -1.42
N ASP A 390 -13.72 -19.41 -1.73
CA ASP A 390 -14.53 -20.18 -0.79
C ASP A 390 -13.91 -21.56 -0.57
N GLN A 391 -13.35 -21.79 0.62
CA GLN A 391 -12.60 -23.00 0.97
C GLN A 391 -13.47 -24.03 1.71
N LYS A 392 -13.36 -25.30 1.32
CA LYS A 392 -14.19 -26.40 1.86
C LYS A 392 -13.46 -27.45 2.74
N SER A 393 -12.17 -27.28 3.08
CA SER A 393 -11.40 -28.36 3.73
C SER A 393 -10.33 -27.96 4.78
N ILE A 394 -9.83 -29.01 5.45
CA ILE A 394 -9.02 -29.05 6.67
C ILE A 394 -7.51 -28.87 6.36
N GLY A 395 -6.88 -27.86 6.96
CA GLY A 395 -5.42 -27.67 7.02
C GLY A 395 -5.01 -26.25 7.44
N ASN A 396 -3.80 -26.10 8.02
CA ASN A 396 -3.28 -24.80 8.45
C ASN A 396 -2.70 -24.00 7.26
N ARG A 397 -3.54 -23.20 6.60
CA ARG A 397 -3.26 -22.58 5.30
C ARG A 397 -3.81 -21.16 5.22
N ASN A 398 -3.16 -20.31 4.44
CA ASN A 398 -3.50 -18.90 4.29
C ASN A 398 -4.31 -18.66 3.01
N SER A 399 -5.29 -17.77 3.10
CA SER A 399 -6.06 -17.28 1.95
C SER A 399 -5.88 -15.77 1.84
N ILE A 400 -5.28 -15.32 0.74
CA ILE A 400 -4.97 -13.91 0.50
C ILE A 400 -5.75 -13.45 -0.73
N VAL A 401 -6.59 -12.45 -0.57
CA VAL A 401 -7.48 -11.93 -1.63
C VAL A 401 -7.33 -10.42 -1.72
N GLY A 402 -7.05 -9.91 -2.90
CA GLY A 402 -7.26 -8.50 -3.23
C GLY A 402 -7.81 -8.30 -4.63
N CYS A 403 -8.37 -7.12 -4.95
CA CYS A 403 -8.86 -6.89 -6.31
C CYS A 403 -7.70 -6.69 -7.29
N LEU A 404 -6.66 -5.93 -6.94
CA LEU A 404 -5.50 -5.74 -7.81
C LEU A 404 -4.50 -6.87 -7.62
N ALA A 405 -4.06 -7.08 -6.38
CA ALA A 405 -3.04 -8.08 -6.08
C ALA A 405 -3.35 -8.94 -4.83
N GLY A 406 -2.95 -10.20 -4.89
CA GLY A 406 -2.95 -11.08 -3.73
C GLY A 406 -1.87 -10.66 -2.73
N ASN A 407 -0.61 -10.99 -3.03
CA ASN A 407 0.54 -10.72 -2.18
C ASN A 407 1.57 -9.79 -2.84
N VAL A 408 2.14 -8.87 -2.07
CA VAL A 408 3.20 -7.94 -2.52
C VAL A 408 4.39 -7.99 -1.58
N SER A 409 5.59 -8.25 -2.12
CA SER A 409 6.79 -8.32 -1.28
C SER A 409 7.25 -6.94 -0.79
N ALA A 410 7.36 -6.76 0.52
CA ALA A 410 7.94 -5.58 1.16
C ALA A 410 9.48 -5.63 1.23
N ASP A 411 10.10 -6.78 0.91
CA ASP A 411 11.56 -6.89 0.79
C ASP A 411 12.10 -6.21 -0.49
N LYS A 412 11.21 -5.76 -1.36
CA LYS A 412 11.51 -5.15 -2.67
C LYS A 412 10.73 -3.85 -2.84
N ALA A 413 11.23 -2.96 -3.69
CA ALA A 413 10.61 -1.68 -3.96
C ALA A 413 9.40 -1.86 -4.90
N ASN A 414 8.22 -2.09 -4.33
CA ASN A 414 6.98 -2.14 -5.09
C ASN A 414 6.26 -0.78 -5.09
N TYR A 415 5.70 -0.41 -6.23
CA TYR A 415 5.00 0.85 -6.43
C TYR A 415 3.63 0.62 -7.06
N ILE A 416 2.57 1.06 -6.38
CA ILE A 416 1.19 1.06 -6.89
C ILE A 416 0.69 2.50 -6.84
N ARG A 417 0.36 3.08 -8.00
CA ARG A 417 -0.05 4.49 -8.08
C ARG A 417 -1.23 4.71 -9.01
N ASN A 418 -2.10 5.66 -8.66
CA ASN A 418 -3.22 6.08 -9.52
C ASN A 418 -4.12 4.89 -9.91
N CYS A 419 -4.26 3.90 -9.03
CA CYS A 419 -5.12 2.75 -9.27
C CYS A 419 -6.51 3.01 -8.69
N HIS A 420 -7.55 2.58 -9.40
CA HIS A 420 -8.94 2.74 -8.98
C HIS A 420 -9.65 1.39 -8.96
N ILE A 421 -10.14 1.00 -7.79
CA ILE A 421 -10.95 -0.19 -7.60
C ILE A 421 -12.40 0.22 -7.38
N LYS A 422 -13.32 -0.33 -8.16
CA LYS A 422 -14.74 -0.04 -8.07
C LYS A 422 -15.54 -1.35 -8.00
N LEU A 423 -16.34 -1.49 -6.95
CA LEU A 423 -17.28 -2.60 -6.78
C LEU A 423 -18.70 -2.02 -6.75
N THR A 424 -19.57 -2.55 -7.60
CA THR A 424 -20.99 -2.17 -7.66
C THR A 424 -21.86 -3.41 -7.59
N ASP A 425 -22.77 -3.47 -6.62
CA ASP A 425 -23.66 -4.61 -6.39
C ASP A 425 -22.85 -5.92 -6.37
N SER A 426 -21.77 -5.99 -5.60
CA SER A 426 -20.76 -7.07 -5.68
C SER A 426 -20.06 -7.31 -4.35
N THR A 427 -19.51 -8.50 -4.15
CA THR A 427 -18.82 -8.88 -2.91
C THR A 427 -17.42 -9.39 -3.18
N LEU A 428 -16.42 -8.82 -2.50
CA LEU A 428 -15.09 -9.44 -2.38
C LEU A 428 -15.11 -10.37 -1.17
N LEU A 429 -15.10 -11.68 -1.40
CA LEU A 429 -15.30 -12.70 -0.37
C LEU A 429 -14.06 -13.55 -0.16
N ASN A 430 -13.69 -13.74 1.10
CA ASN A 430 -12.72 -14.74 1.51
C ASN A 430 -13.34 -15.62 2.62
N SER A 431 -13.89 -16.75 2.23
CA SER A 431 -14.66 -17.63 3.12
C SER A 431 -14.00 -18.99 3.31
N LYS A 432 -14.21 -19.58 4.49
CA LYS A 432 -13.81 -20.97 4.79
C LYS A 432 -14.82 -21.69 5.66
N THR A 433 -15.13 -22.93 5.27
CA THR A 433 -15.92 -23.88 6.04
C THR A 433 -14.99 -24.99 6.58
N LYS A 434 -15.00 -25.28 7.90
CA LYS A 434 -14.35 -26.40 8.66
C LYS A 434 -13.02 -26.18 9.44
N GLU A 435 -12.77 -27.16 10.33
CA GLU A 435 -11.92 -27.26 11.53
C GLU A 435 -10.39 -27.12 11.38
N SER A 436 -9.87 -26.05 10.77
CA SER A 436 -8.42 -25.82 10.79
C SER A 436 -8.04 -24.37 11.02
N VAL A 437 -6.84 -24.16 11.53
CA VAL A 437 -6.29 -22.85 11.89
C VAL A 437 -5.54 -22.27 10.70
N GLY A 438 -5.91 -21.12 10.16
CA GLY A 438 -5.21 -20.44 9.07
C GLY A 438 -5.44 -18.93 9.12
N TYR A 439 -4.76 -18.16 8.27
CA TYR A 439 -4.96 -16.71 8.18
C TYR A 439 -5.65 -16.30 6.88
N MET A 440 -6.70 -15.50 6.99
CA MET A 440 -7.40 -14.88 5.88
C MET A 440 -7.06 -13.40 5.81
N PHE A 441 -6.58 -12.95 4.66
CA PHE A 441 -6.21 -11.56 4.41
C PHE A 441 -6.99 -11.07 3.21
N THR A 442 -7.79 -10.01 3.40
CA THR A 442 -8.64 -9.47 2.34
C THR A 442 -8.45 -7.96 2.24
N GLY A 443 -8.15 -7.44 1.05
CA GLY A 443 -7.95 -6.01 0.83
C GLY A 443 -8.53 -5.52 -0.49
N GLY A 444 -9.14 -4.33 -0.53
CA GLY A 444 -9.69 -3.80 -1.78
C GLY A 444 -8.64 -3.61 -2.88
N ILE A 445 -7.40 -3.25 -2.55
CA ILE A 445 -6.28 -3.19 -3.52
C ILE A 445 -5.40 -4.43 -3.39
N VAL A 446 -4.84 -4.65 -2.21
CA VAL A 446 -3.85 -5.70 -1.93
C VAL A 446 -4.32 -6.57 -0.78
N GLY A 447 -4.34 -7.89 -0.94
CA GLY A 447 -4.67 -8.79 0.16
C GLY A 447 -3.63 -8.70 1.29
N LYS A 448 -2.34 -8.82 0.94
CA LYS A 448 -1.24 -8.80 1.91
C LYS A 448 0.04 -8.19 1.34
N THR A 449 0.81 -7.53 2.20
CA THR A 449 2.21 -7.20 1.98
C THR A 449 3.10 -8.05 2.89
N SER A 450 4.19 -8.61 2.35
CA SER A 450 5.02 -9.59 3.06
C SER A 450 6.50 -9.25 2.98
N GLY A 451 7.21 -9.19 4.10
CA GLY A 451 8.67 -9.01 4.07
C GLY A 451 9.28 -8.88 5.46
N THR A 452 10.61 -8.85 5.48
CA THR A 452 11.46 -8.71 6.66
C THR A 452 12.37 -7.47 6.61
N LEU A 453 12.53 -6.85 5.43
CA LEU A 453 13.32 -5.64 5.16
C LEU A 453 12.40 -4.44 4.89
N SER A 454 12.87 -3.23 5.20
CA SER A 454 12.09 -1.99 5.18
C SER A 454 12.14 -1.21 3.84
N ASN A 455 12.04 -1.88 2.69
CA ASN A 455 12.08 -1.20 1.38
C ASN A 455 10.77 -0.46 1.03
N MET A 456 9.78 -0.52 1.92
CA MET A 456 8.45 0.08 1.87
C MET A 456 7.66 -0.18 0.57
N VAL A 457 6.58 -0.97 0.66
CA VAL A 457 5.56 -1.00 -0.40
C VAL A 457 4.87 0.35 -0.46
N LYS A 458 4.92 1.02 -1.61
CA LYS A 458 4.32 2.35 -1.78
C LYS A 458 2.97 2.23 -2.50
N ILE A 459 1.91 2.70 -1.86
CA ILE A 459 0.57 2.80 -2.44
C ILE A 459 0.16 4.27 -2.40
N GLU A 460 0.06 4.89 -3.57
CA GLU A 460 -0.10 6.35 -3.67
C GLU A 460 -1.25 6.74 -4.60
N LYS A 461 -2.07 7.72 -4.21
CA LYS A 461 -3.12 8.28 -5.10
C LYS A 461 -4.11 7.24 -5.61
N CYS A 462 -4.43 6.25 -4.78
CA CYS A 462 -5.31 5.15 -5.16
C CYS A 462 -6.71 5.36 -4.56
N LYS A 463 -7.72 4.80 -5.23
CA LYS A 463 -9.11 4.92 -4.80
C LYS A 463 -9.78 3.55 -4.75
N VAL A 464 -10.58 3.31 -3.72
CA VAL A 464 -11.48 2.15 -3.62
C VAL A 464 -12.90 2.66 -3.39
N GLU A 465 -13.83 2.28 -4.24
CA GLU A 465 -15.24 2.67 -4.12
C GLU A 465 -16.14 1.45 -4.13
N LEU A 466 -17.03 1.39 -3.16
CA LEU A 466 -18.03 0.34 -3.02
C LEU A 466 -19.42 0.98 -3.06
N TYR A 467 -20.29 0.43 -3.91
CA TYR A 467 -21.68 0.83 -4.06
C TYR A 467 -22.56 -0.42 -3.91
N ASN A 468 -23.36 -0.52 -2.85
CA ASN A 468 -24.16 -1.72 -2.53
C ASN A 468 -23.31 -3.00 -2.54
N SER A 469 -22.10 -2.88 -1.99
CA SER A 469 -21.01 -3.84 -2.15
C SER A 469 -20.28 -4.09 -0.84
N ASP A 470 -19.71 -5.28 -0.69
CA ASP A 470 -19.05 -5.65 0.56
C ASP A 470 -17.65 -6.25 0.35
N ILE A 471 -16.75 -5.99 1.29
CA ILE A 471 -15.49 -6.73 1.42
C ILE A 471 -15.55 -7.55 2.71
N VAL A 472 -15.63 -8.88 2.58
CA VAL A 472 -15.99 -9.76 3.69
C VAL A 472 -15.02 -10.93 3.82
N ALA A 473 -14.68 -11.24 5.08
CA ALA A 473 -14.03 -12.51 5.43
C ALA A 473 -14.88 -13.31 6.43
N GLU A 474 -15.19 -14.56 6.07
CA GLU A 474 -16.07 -15.43 6.86
C GLU A 474 -15.37 -16.74 7.20
N SER A 475 -15.40 -17.13 8.47
CA SER A 475 -14.81 -18.40 8.91
C SER A 475 -15.60 -19.07 10.00
N ASP A 476 -15.46 -20.39 10.12
CA ASP A 476 -15.88 -21.09 11.32
C ASP A 476 -14.88 -20.95 12.49
N ARG A 477 -13.57 -20.79 12.24
CA ARG A 477 -12.53 -20.85 13.31
C ARG A 477 -11.23 -20.05 13.09
N GLU A 478 -11.07 -19.34 11.98
CA GLU A 478 -9.78 -18.75 11.57
C GLU A 478 -9.49 -17.33 12.09
N ILE A 479 -8.38 -16.74 11.65
CA ILE A 479 -8.00 -15.35 11.92
C ILE A 479 -8.17 -14.57 10.63
N SER A 480 -8.88 -13.45 10.71
CA SER A 480 -9.17 -12.62 9.55
C SER A 480 -8.62 -11.21 9.74
N CYS A 481 -7.98 -10.68 8.69
CA CYS A 481 -7.66 -9.27 8.59
C CYS A 481 -8.30 -8.72 7.31
N VAL A 482 -9.16 -7.73 7.43
CA VAL A 482 -9.94 -7.17 6.32
C VAL A 482 -9.71 -5.67 6.26
N GLY A 483 -9.22 -5.19 5.12
CA GLY A 483 -8.94 -3.79 4.87
C GLY A 483 -9.65 -3.25 3.64
N GLY A 484 -10.09 -2.00 3.68
CA GLY A 484 -10.64 -1.36 2.47
C GLY A 484 -9.59 -1.18 1.36
N ALA A 485 -8.32 -0.99 1.71
CA ALA A 485 -7.21 -0.95 0.76
C ALA A 485 -6.28 -2.16 0.90
N VAL A 486 -5.77 -2.43 2.11
CA VAL A 486 -4.82 -3.53 2.35
C VAL A 486 -5.26 -4.38 3.55
N GLY A 487 -5.36 -5.70 3.37
CA GLY A 487 -5.73 -6.61 4.45
C GLY A 487 -4.68 -6.69 5.55
N ASP A 488 -3.44 -7.09 5.20
CA ASP A 488 -2.27 -7.13 6.10
C ASP A 488 -1.13 -6.28 5.52
N ALA A 489 -0.82 -5.17 6.18
CA ALA A 489 0.21 -4.21 5.80
C ALA A 489 1.47 -4.35 6.64
N LYS A 490 2.61 -4.52 5.97
CA LYS A 490 3.96 -4.59 6.52
C LYS A 490 4.88 -3.70 5.71
N TYR A 491 5.63 -2.85 6.41
CA TYR A 491 6.52 -1.85 5.81
C TYR A 491 5.85 -1.21 4.59
N SER A 492 4.76 -0.49 4.80
CA SER A 492 3.95 0.11 3.75
C SER A 492 3.86 1.61 3.95
N LYS A 493 4.03 2.35 2.87
CA LYS A 493 3.80 3.80 2.79
C LYS A 493 2.55 4.03 1.97
N ILE A 494 1.51 4.56 2.61
CA ILE A 494 0.18 4.75 2.02
C ILE A 494 -0.12 6.23 2.04
N THR A 495 -0.22 6.86 0.87
CA THR A 495 -0.44 8.30 0.77
C THR A 495 -1.49 8.65 -0.26
N ASP A 496 -2.37 9.60 0.06
CA ASP A 496 -3.44 10.02 -0.85
C ASP A 496 -4.34 8.84 -1.27
N VAL A 497 -4.67 7.94 -0.31
CA VAL A 497 -5.56 6.80 -0.58
C VAL A 497 -6.95 7.06 -0.03
N ASP A 498 -7.95 6.96 -0.90
CA ASP A 498 -9.35 7.18 -0.57
C ASP A 498 -10.14 5.87 -0.65
N VAL A 499 -10.83 5.50 0.42
CA VAL A 499 -11.81 4.41 0.46
C VAL A 499 -13.19 4.99 0.74
N SER A 500 -14.14 4.73 -0.14
CA SER A 500 -15.51 5.24 -0.06
C SER A 500 -16.53 4.11 -0.12
N LEU A 501 -17.44 4.09 0.86
CA LEU A 501 -18.53 3.12 0.97
C LEU A 501 -19.88 3.84 0.81
N ILE A 502 -20.72 3.38 -0.11
CA ILE A 502 -22.11 3.83 -0.26
C ILE A 502 -23.00 2.60 -0.17
N ASN A 503 -23.81 2.51 0.89
CA ASN A 503 -24.64 1.34 1.19
C ASN A 503 -23.82 0.03 1.21
N SER A 504 -22.64 0.10 1.83
CA SER A 504 -21.58 -0.90 1.68
C SER A 504 -20.88 -1.16 3.00
N SER A 505 -20.37 -2.37 3.18
CA SER A 505 -19.69 -2.77 4.40
C SER A 505 -18.32 -3.42 4.17
N ILE A 506 -17.48 -3.36 5.21
CA ILE A 506 -16.23 -4.12 5.30
C ILE A 506 -16.27 -4.88 6.61
N GLY A 507 -16.13 -6.20 6.58
CA GLY A 507 -16.27 -6.94 7.82
C GLY A 507 -15.71 -8.34 7.86
N ALA A 508 -15.64 -8.86 9.08
CA ALA A 508 -15.20 -10.20 9.36
C ALA A 508 -16.10 -10.87 10.41
N TYR A 509 -16.44 -12.14 10.17
CA TYR A 509 -17.40 -12.88 10.99
C TYR A 509 -16.95 -14.33 11.27
N THR A 510 -17.26 -14.83 12.47
CA THR A 510 -17.20 -16.26 12.81
C THR A 510 -18.31 -16.76 13.73
N ASP A 511 -18.87 -17.90 13.37
CA ASP A 511 -19.88 -18.65 14.14
C ASP A 511 -19.29 -19.69 15.12
N GLY A 512 -18.01 -20.06 14.97
CA GLY A 512 -17.40 -21.08 15.81
C GLY A 512 -16.54 -20.53 16.94
N ASP A 513 -16.31 -21.40 17.92
CA ASP A 513 -15.44 -21.13 19.07
C ASP A 513 -13.97 -21.13 18.64
N THR A 514 -13.35 -19.95 18.68
CA THR A 514 -11.98 -19.74 18.25
C THR A 514 -11.00 -19.87 19.43
N ASN A 515 -10.87 -21.06 20.03
CA ASN A 515 -9.83 -21.33 21.07
C ASN A 515 -8.42 -21.57 20.49
N VAL A 516 -8.10 -20.92 19.37
CA VAL A 516 -6.79 -21.06 18.72
C VAL A 516 -5.76 -20.19 19.44
N THR A 517 -4.80 -20.86 20.05
CA THR A 517 -3.55 -20.27 20.54
C THR A 517 -2.60 -20.01 19.38
N ILE A 518 -2.12 -18.76 19.21
CA ILE A 518 -1.04 -18.45 18.26
C ILE A 518 0.27 -18.30 19.04
N TYR A 519 1.29 -19.04 18.64
CA TYR A 519 2.66 -18.84 19.13
C TYR A 519 3.43 -18.03 18.11
N THR A 520 3.87 -16.83 18.48
CA THR A 520 4.78 -16.02 17.67
C THR A 520 5.97 -15.61 18.54
N GLY A 521 7.20 -15.93 18.10
CA GLY A 521 8.42 -15.62 18.85
C GLY A 521 8.58 -16.31 20.22
N GLY A 522 7.88 -17.42 20.47
CA GLY A 522 7.90 -18.11 21.77
C GLY A 522 6.99 -17.49 22.84
N GLN A 523 6.16 -16.51 22.49
CA GLN A 523 5.09 -15.97 23.33
C GLN A 523 3.72 -16.33 22.70
N GLN A 524 2.73 -16.52 23.57
CA GLN A 524 1.35 -16.83 23.22
C GLN A 524 0.61 -15.50 22.99
N GLU A 525 0.26 -15.17 21.75
CA GLU A 525 -0.47 -13.95 21.42
C GLU A 525 -1.79 -14.30 20.73
N TYR A 526 -2.85 -13.55 21.03
CA TYR A 526 -4.23 -14.00 20.83
C TYR A 526 -5.09 -12.95 20.10
N TYR A 527 -4.55 -12.37 19.02
CA TYR A 527 -5.23 -11.29 18.31
C TYR A 527 -5.95 -11.80 17.08
N LYS A 528 -7.26 -11.58 17.02
CA LYS A 528 -8.12 -12.05 15.94
C LYS A 528 -8.98 -10.93 15.39
N TYR A 529 -9.48 -11.15 14.18
CA TYR A 529 -10.47 -10.32 13.50
C TYR A 529 -10.14 -8.83 13.57
N ALA A 530 -9.21 -8.40 12.72
CA ALA A 530 -8.84 -7.01 12.57
C ALA A 530 -9.49 -6.44 11.31
N VAL A 531 -10.36 -5.45 11.47
CA VAL A 531 -11.07 -4.82 10.36
C VAL A 531 -10.77 -3.34 10.35
N GLY A 532 -10.37 -2.81 9.19
CA GLY A 532 -10.18 -1.37 9.05
C GLY A 532 -10.53 -0.79 7.69
N GLY A 533 -10.94 0.47 7.71
CA GLY A 533 -11.39 1.15 6.50
C GLY A 533 -10.30 1.35 5.45
N ILE A 534 -9.02 1.41 5.85
CA ILE A 534 -7.86 1.37 4.93
C ILE A 534 -7.06 0.09 5.14
N LEU A 535 -6.60 -0.15 6.37
CA LEU A 535 -5.76 -1.27 6.77
C LEU A 535 -6.51 -2.19 7.74
N GLY A 536 -6.63 -3.47 7.42
CA GLY A 536 -7.11 -4.45 8.39
C GLY A 536 -6.14 -4.60 9.55
N PHE A 537 -4.90 -4.98 9.20
CA PHE A 537 -3.81 -5.16 10.15
C PHE A 537 -2.53 -4.45 9.68
N SER A 538 -1.81 -3.86 10.62
CA SER A 538 -0.58 -3.10 10.40
C SER A 538 0.55 -3.65 11.28
N GLY A 539 1.37 -4.55 10.72
CA GLY A 539 2.48 -5.19 11.42
C GLY A 539 3.85 -4.81 10.86
N ALA A 540 4.77 -4.34 11.69
CA ALA A 540 6.21 -4.52 11.41
C ALA A 540 6.53 -6.02 11.58
N GLY A 541 7.41 -6.59 10.77
CA GLY A 541 7.71 -8.03 10.79
C GLY A 541 8.02 -8.56 12.20
N SER A 542 7.21 -9.52 12.66
CA SER A 542 7.30 -10.30 13.90
C SER A 542 7.33 -9.53 15.22
N ASN A 543 6.78 -10.15 16.27
CA ASN A 543 6.64 -9.71 17.65
C ASN A 543 7.96 -9.47 18.39
N ASN A 544 9.03 -9.16 17.67
CA ASN A 544 10.34 -8.96 18.24
C ASN A 544 10.38 -7.57 18.88
N ARG A 545 10.30 -7.59 20.22
CA ARG A 545 10.62 -6.50 21.16
C ARG A 545 11.96 -5.79 20.89
N THR A 546 12.76 -6.28 19.94
CA THR A 546 14.07 -5.76 19.53
C THR A 546 14.02 -4.78 18.36
N ASN A 547 12.88 -4.61 17.67
CA ASN A 547 12.77 -3.79 16.45
C ASN A 547 12.29 -2.34 16.68
N LEU A 548 12.51 -1.79 17.88
CA LEU A 548 12.11 -0.43 18.30
C LEU A 548 12.75 0.73 17.51
N GLY A 549 13.48 0.46 16.43
CA GLY A 549 14.12 1.45 15.56
C GLY A 549 13.88 1.29 14.05
N GLN A 550 13.11 0.28 13.61
CA GLN A 550 12.74 0.16 12.19
C GLN A 550 11.45 0.93 11.91
N GLN A 551 11.43 1.77 10.86
CA GLN A 551 10.23 2.49 10.44
C GLN A 551 9.11 1.49 10.13
N GLY A 552 7.97 1.64 10.79
CA GLY A 552 6.78 0.82 10.58
C GLY A 552 5.97 1.29 9.38
N ASN A 553 4.67 1.05 9.41
CA ASN A 553 3.77 1.55 8.37
C ASN A 553 3.55 3.06 8.52
N TYR A 554 3.46 3.76 7.39
CA TYR A 554 3.22 5.20 7.32
C TYR A 554 1.97 5.47 6.49
N MET A 555 1.06 6.26 7.03
CA MET A 555 -0.17 6.71 6.36
C MET A 555 -0.23 8.23 6.40
N ASN A 556 -0.47 8.88 5.26
CA ASN A 556 -0.63 10.33 5.21
C ASN A 556 -1.66 10.76 4.18
N ASN A 557 -2.53 11.69 4.56
CA ASN A 557 -3.55 12.24 3.68
C ASN A 557 -4.47 11.15 3.09
N CYS A 558 -4.86 10.17 3.91
CA CYS A 558 -5.78 9.12 3.51
C CYS A 558 -7.18 9.41 4.02
N THR A 559 -8.19 8.97 3.27
CA THR A 559 -9.59 9.21 3.60
C THR A 559 -10.37 7.90 3.64
N PHE A 560 -11.10 7.65 4.71
CA PHE A 560 -12.18 6.66 4.74
C PHE A 560 -13.52 7.39 4.85
N LYS A 561 -14.42 7.15 3.89
CA LYS A 561 -15.76 7.74 3.86
C LYS A 561 -16.80 6.64 3.77
N ALA A 562 -17.88 6.79 4.53
CA ALA A 562 -18.99 5.86 4.45
C ALA A 562 -20.33 6.57 4.62
N SER A 563 -21.32 6.15 3.82
CA SER A 563 -22.70 6.64 3.92
C SER A 563 -23.67 5.50 3.66
N MET A 564 -24.65 5.32 4.54
CA MET A 564 -25.78 4.42 4.30
C MET A 564 -27.09 5.21 4.16
N ASP A 565 -27.98 4.75 3.30
CA ASP A 565 -29.35 5.28 3.20
C ASP A 565 -30.21 4.85 4.39
N LYS A 566 -29.98 3.62 4.85
CA LYS A 566 -30.55 3.06 6.07
C LYS A 566 -29.42 2.75 7.04
N TYR A 567 -29.60 3.13 8.30
CA TYR A 567 -28.64 2.83 9.35
C TYR A 567 -28.31 1.33 9.38
N ASP A 568 -27.03 0.99 9.23
CA ASP A 568 -26.51 -0.38 9.25
C ASP A 568 -25.03 -0.41 9.65
N GLU A 569 -24.43 -1.60 9.69
CA GLU A 569 -23.02 -1.81 10.00
C GLU A 569 -22.13 -1.49 8.79
N ILE A 570 -21.18 -0.59 9.00
CA ILE A 570 -20.21 -0.17 7.98
C ILE A 570 -18.92 -0.96 8.13
N LEU A 571 -18.39 -1.00 9.35
CA LEU A 571 -17.22 -1.81 9.71
C LEU A 571 -17.61 -2.78 10.82
N TYR A 572 -17.33 -4.07 10.67
CA TYR A 572 -17.66 -5.02 11.73
C TYR A 572 -16.65 -6.16 11.88
N ALA A 573 -16.32 -6.49 13.13
CA ALA A 573 -15.57 -7.68 13.51
C ALA A 573 -16.37 -8.43 14.58
N LYS A 574 -16.91 -9.59 14.22
CA LYS A 574 -17.83 -10.35 15.06
C LYS A 574 -17.34 -11.77 15.26
N GLU A 575 -17.32 -12.21 16.51
CA GLU A 575 -17.06 -13.60 16.85
C GLU A 575 -18.07 -14.11 17.88
N LYS A 576 -18.46 -15.39 17.75
CA LYS A 576 -19.32 -16.02 18.76
C LYS A 576 -18.58 -16.21 20.09
N ALA A 577 -17.50 -16.97 20.09
CA ALA A 577 -16.60 -17.18 21.23
C ALA A 577 -15.15 -17.11 20.75
N GLY A 578 -14.28 -16.42 21.50
CA GLY A 578 -12.90 -16.20 21.07
C GLY A 578 -12.13 -15.17 21.90
N THR A 579 -10.99 -14.73 21.36
CA THR A 579 -9.97 -14.02 22.14
C THR A 579 -10.02 -12.50 22.01
N SER A 580 -10.25 -11.95 20.81
CA SER A 580 -10.41 -10.51 20.59
C SER A 580 -10.94 -10.20 19.19
N THR A 581 -11.67 -9.10 19.07
CA THR A 581 -12.10 -8.46 17.83
C THR A 581 -11.66 -7.00 17.84
N ASN A 582 -11.21 -6.47 16.70
CA ASN A 582 -10.62 -5.13 16.60
C ASN A 582 -11.11 -4.40 15.36
N VAL A 583 -11.71 -3.22 15.53
CA VAL A 583 -12.25 -2.42 14.41
C VAL A 583 -11.74 -0.98 14.46
N GLY A 584 -11.27 -0.44 13.33
CA GLY A 584 -10.83 0.95 13.23
C GLY A 584 -11.16 1.62 11.89
N GLY A 585 -11.57 2.88 11.91
CA GLY A 585 -11.93 3.60 10.67
C GLY A 585 -10.80 3.69 9.64
N LEU A 586 -9.54 3.78 10.07
CA LEU A 586 -8.37 3.66 9.19
C LEU A 586 -7.64 2.34 9.38
N VAL A 587 -7.35 1.94 10.62
CA VAL A 587 -6.54 0.76 10.94
C VAL A 587 -7.22 -0.12 11.99
N GLY A 588 -7.49 -1.39 11.68
CA GLY A 588 -8.08 -2.31 12.66
C GLY A 588 -7.18 -2.57 13.86
N LEU A 589 -5.96 -3.07 13.60
CA LEU A 589 -4.97 -3.42 14.62
C LEU A 589 -3.56 -3.04 14.18
N SER A 590 -2.74 -2.51 15.09
CA SER A 590 -1.32 -2.27 14.86
C SER A 590 -0.42 -2.56 16.06
N PHE A 591 0.82 -2.98 15.79
CA PHE A 591 1.80 -3.28 16.84
C PHE A 591 2.80 -2.15 17.12
N ASN A 592 3.66 -1.80 16.15
CA ASN A 592 4.82 -0.93 16.35
C ASN A 592 5.01 0.07 15.21
N ASN A 593 5.51 1.25 15.56
CA ASN A 593 6.05 2.30 14.70
C ASN A 593 5.09 2.74 13.60
N LEU A 594 3.80 2.72 13.89
CA LEU A 594 2.76 3.23 13.00
C LEU A 594 2.74 4.76 13.07
N THR A 595 2.78 5.42 11.92
CA THR A 595 2.54 6.85 11.82
C THR A 595 1.32 7.09 10.94
N ILE A 596 0.34 7.85 11.43
CA ILE A 596 -0.81 8.32 10.67
C ILE A 596 -0.86 9.83 10.77
N GLU A 597 -0.90 10.51 9.63
CA GLU A 597 -0.95 11.97 9.54
C GLU A 597 -2.07 12.44 8.63
N LYS A 598 -2.69 13.57 8.97
CA LYS A 598 -3.58 14.33 8.05
C LYS A 598 -4.70 13.49 7.42
N SER A 599 -5.18 12.48 8.14
CA SER A 599 -6.12 11.49 7.58
C SER A 599 -7.51 11.65 8.17
N VAL A 600 -8.53 11.31 7.39
CA VAL A 600 -9.92 11.62 7.70
C VAL A 600 -10.78 10.36 7.69
N VAL A 601 -11.63 10.23 8.70
CA VAL A 601 -12.74 9.28 8.76
C VAL A 601 -14.02 10.10 8.76
N ASP A 602 -14.90 9.87 7.80
CA ASP A 602 -16.15 10.60 7.64
C ASP A 602 -17.30 9.62 7.46
N VAL A 603 -18.20 9.54 8.44
CA VAL A 603 -19.24 8.53 8.50
C VAL A 603 -20.61 9.16 8.67
N LYS A 604 -21.53 8.77 7.78
CA LYS A 604 -22.93 9.14 7.82
C LYS A 604 -23.83 7.91 7.93
N ASN A 605 -24.67 7.87 8.96
CA ASN A 605 -25.75 6.92 9.14
C ASN A 605 -25.28 5.45 9.16
N GLY A 606 -24.57 5.03 10.21
CA GLY A 606 -24.16 3.64 10.37
C GLY A 606 -23.28 3.39 11.58
N SER A 607 -22.61 2.24 11.63
CA SER A 607 -21.83 1.87 12.81
C SER A 607 -20.51 1.13 12.52
N PHE A 608 -19.58 1.26 13.47
CA PHE A 608 -18.42 0.38 13.61
C PHE A 608 -18.67 -0.56 14.78
N VAL A 609 -18.59 -1.88 14.55
CA VAL A 609 -19.03 -2.89 15.52
C VAL A 609 -17.94 -3.92 15.80
N SER A 610 -17.48 -4.00 17.05
CA SER A 610 -16.71 -5.13 17.56
C SER A 610 -17.58 -5.94 18.51
N GLU A 611 -17.76 -7.22 18.22
CA GLU A 611 -18.72 -8.05 18.95
C GLU A 611 -18.14 -9.41 19.34
N ARG A 612 -18.39 -9.82 20.58
CA ARG A 612 -18.12 -11.15 21.15
C ARG A 612 -19.27 -11.60 22.05
N LEU A 613 -20.05 -12.59 21.64
CA LEU A 613 -21.36 -12.89 22.25
C LEU A 613 -21.39 -14.07 23.23
N GLU A 614 -20.33 -14.86 23.35
CA GLU A 614 -20.24 -16.02 24.24
C GLU A 614 -18.86 -16.10 24.92
N SER A 615 -18.81 -16.73 26.09
CA SER A 615 -17.56 -16.87 26.85
C SER A 615 -16.66 -17.94 26.23
N SER A 616 -15.35 -17.70 26.26
CA SER A 616 -14.36 -18.66 25.78
C SER A 616 -14.04 -19.72 26.85
N VAL A 617 -13.64 -20.91 26.40
CA VAL A 617 -13.30 -22.03 27.31
C VAL A 617 -12.00 -21.74 28.08
N GLU A 618 -11.10 -20.94 27.51
CA GLU A 618 -9.84 -20.51 28.14
C GLU A 618 -9.95 -19.13 28.82
N ASN A 619 -9.15 -18.91 29.86
CA ASN A 619 -9.14 -17.68 30.65
C ASN A 619 -8.35 -16.59 29.89
N THR A 620 -8.91 -16.07 28.79
CA THR A 620 -8.21 -15.10 27.93
C THR A 620 -8.30 -13.69 28.54
N THR A 621 -7.17 -12.97 28.56
CA THR A 621 -7.05 -11.63 29.16
C THR A 621 -7.34 -10.49 28.19
N TYR A 622 -7.69 -10.77 26.93
CA TYR A 622 -7.78 -9.74 25.89
C TYR A 622 -9.22 -9.31 25.59
N GLY A 623 -9.40 -8.00 25.42
CA GLY A 623 -10.68 -7.37 25.16
C GLY A 623 -11.01 -7.15 23.68
N SER A 624 -12.28 -6.86 23.43
CA SER A 624 -12.82 -6.36 22.16
C SER A 624 -12.61 -4.85 22.06
N THR A 625 -12.27 -4.35 20.87
CA THR A 625 -11.86 -2.95 20.67
C THR A 625 -12.51 -2.32 19.45
N VAL A 626 -12.97 -1.07 19.58
CA VAL A 626 -13.31 -0.21 18.43
C VAL A 626 -12.72 1.18 18.62
N GLY A 627 -12.18 1.75 17.54
CA GLY A 627 -11.78 3.15 17.48
C GLY A 627 -12.19 3.85 16.20
N GLY A 628 -12.40 5.16 16.27
CA GLY A 628 -12.73 5.95 15.07
C GLY A 628 -11.59 6.01 14.05
N ILE A 629 -10.32 6.07 14.48
CA ILE A 629 -9.14 5.97 13.60
C ILE A 629 -8.53 4.57 13.68
N ILE A 630 -8.25 4.08 14.89
CA ILE A 630 -7.58 2.80 15.11
C ILE A 630 -8.28 1.98 16.21
N GLY A 631 -8.55 0.70 15.94
CA GLY A 631 -9.15 -0.19 16.92
C GLY A 631 -8.21 -0.45 18.09
N ARG A 632 -7.03 -0.98 17.78
CA ARG A 632 -6.02 -1.34 18.79
C ARG A 632 -4.61 -1.00 18.34
N LEU A 633 -3.84 -0.42 19.25
CA LEU A 633 -2.41 -0.20 19.16
C LEU A 633 -1.72 -0.98 20.31
N GLU A 634 -0.53 -1.54 20.14
CA GLU A 634 0.10 -2.32 21.24
C GLU A 634 1.35 -1.66 21.83
N HIS A 635 2.12 -0.89 21.06
CA HIS A 635 3.45 -0.46 21.55
C HIS A 635 3.82 0.99 21.22
N THR A 636 4.03 1.31 19.95
CA THR A 636 4.56 2.61 19.54
C THR A 636 3.82 3.13 18.32
N GLY A 637 3.59 4.43 18.28
CA GLY A 637 2.99 5.07 17.13
C GLY A 637 2.69 6.54 17.36
N ARG A 638 2.47 7.24 16.27
CA ARG A 638 2.09 8.65 16.28
C ARG A 638 0.88 8.84 15.38
N ILE A 639 -0.17 9.44 15.93
CA ILE A 639 -1.37 9.82 15.18
C ILE A 639 -1.49 11.33 15.29
N ALA A 640 -1.37 12.02 14.16
CA ALA A 640 -1.36 13.47 14.14
C ALA A 640 -2.28 14.06 13.09
N ASP A 641 -2.91 15.19 13.41
CA ASP A 641 -3.73 15.97 12.49
C ASP A 641 -4.86 15.15 11.82
N CYS A 642 -5.36 14.12 12.50
CA CYS A 642 -6.44 13.26 11.99
C CYS A 642 -7.81 13.73 12.48
N VAL A 643 -8.84 13.47 11.68
CA VAL A 643 -10.22 13.90 11.98
C VAL A 643 -11.18 12.74 11.82
N VAL A 644 -12.05 12.55 12.81
CA VAL A 644 -13.21 11.66 12.75
C VAL A 644 -14.47 12.53 12.78
N ASN A 645 -15.25 12.48 11.69
CA ASN A 645 -16.55 13.14 11.58
C ASN A 645 -17.67 12.09 11.59
N GLY A 646 -18.69 12.33 12.42
CA GLY A 646 -19.85 11.46 12.54
C GLY A 646 -21.17 12.22 12.42
N GLU A 647 -22.05 11.76 11.54
CA GLU A 647 -23.46 12.13 11.45
C GLU A 647 -24.31 10.87 11.61
N SER A 648 -24.94 10.69 12.78
CA SER A 648 -25.67 9.45 13.13
C SER A 648 -24.80 8.21 13.00
N PHE A 649 -23.67 8.25 13.71
CA PHE A 649 -22.59 7.28 13.60
C PHE A 649 -22.30 6.67 14.96
N ASP A 650 -22.34 5.34 15.08
CA ASP A 650 -22.07 4.67 16.34
C ASP A 650 -20.79 3.84 16.32
N ILE A 651 -20.03 3.92 17.42
CA ILE A 651 -18.87 3.08 17.71
C ILE A 651 -19.29 2.10 18.79
N ILE A 652 -19.46 0.82 18.45
CA ILE A 652 -20.12 -0.16 19.30
C ILE A 652 -19.16 -1.29 19.64
N VAL A 653 -18.93 -1.53 20.94
CA VAL A 653 -18.29 -2.74 21.43
C VAL A 653 -19.28 -3.55 22.25
N ARG A 654 -19.45 -4.83 21.90
CA ARG A 654 -20.26 -5.81 22.65
C ARG A 654 -19.39 -6.97 23.09
N SER A 655 -19.36 -7.30 24.38
CA SER A 655 -18.55 -8.44 24.86
C SER A 655 -19.17 -9.14 26.06
N THR A 656 -18.97 -10.46 26.16
CA THR A 656 -19.26 -11.31 27.34
C THR A 656 -18.11 -11.48 28.33
N GLU A 657 -16.93 -10.99 27.97
CA GLU A 657 -15.64 -11.36 28.59
C GLU A 657 -14.88 -10.14 29.14
N LYS A 658 -13.67 -10.38 29.65
CA LYS A 658 -12.98 -9.61 30.69
C LYS A 658 -12.56 -8.16 30.40
N GLU A 659 -12.59 -7.65 29.17
CA GLU A 659 -12.24 -6.24 28.89
C GLU A 659 -12.97 -5.68 27.65
N ILE A 660 -13.44 -4.44 27.73
CA ILE A 660 -14.10 -3.71 26.63
C ILE A 660 -13.40 -2.36 26.44
N TYR A 661 -13.06 -2.01 25.20
CA TYR A 661 -12.39 -0.74 24.89
C TYR A 661 -13.04 -0.03 23.70
N ALA A 662 -13.62 1.15 23.92
CA ALA A 662 -14.12 2.01 22.85
C ALA A 662 -13.54 3.42 22.95
N GLY A 663 -13.09 3.96 21.82
CA GLY A 663 -12.49 5.29 21.75
C GLY A 663 -12.81 6.06 20.47
N GLY A 664 -12.95 7.38 20.55
CA GLY A 664 -13.23 8.20 19.36
C GLY A 664 -12.07 8.27 18.36
N ILE A 665 -10.80 8.20 18.80
CA ILE A 665 -9.61 8.06 17.93
C ILE A 665 -9.04 6.65 18.06
N VAL A 666 -8.68 6.22 19.28
CA VAL A 666 -8.04 4.92 19.55
C VAL A 666 -8.86 4.11 20.54
N GLY A 667 -9.21 2.87 20.20
CA GLY A 667 -9.88 1.96 21.14
C GLY A 667 -8.99 1.65 22.35
N VAL A 668 -7.81 1.06 22.15
CA VAL A 668 -6.89 0.72 23.25
C VAL A 668 -5.41 0.70 22.85
N ASP A 669 -4.54 0.93 23.85
CA ASP A 669 -3.09 0.69 23.82
C ASP A 669 -2.74 -0.39 24.84
N ILE A 670 -2.03 -1.45 24.41
CA ILE A 670 -1.69 -2.61 25.23
C ILE A 670 -0.18 -2.84 25.21
N GLY A 671 0.55 -2.08 26.03
CA GLY A 671 2.00 -2.24 26.18
C GLY A 671 2.51 -1.92 27.58
N PRO A 672 2.86 -2.90 28.43
CA PRO A 672 3.43 -2.62 29.76
C PRO A 672 4.84 -2.00 29.69
N ILE A 673 5.53 -2.13 28.55
CA ILE A 673 6.94 -1.75 28.37
C ILE A 673 7.08 -0.37 27.70
N HIS A 674 6.04 0.14 27.02
CA HIS A 674 6.12 1.30 26.13
C HIS A 674 5.06 2.40 26.35
N LYS A 675 4.38 2.45 27.51
CA LYS A 675 3.32 3.42 27.89
C LYS A 675 3.64 4.94 27.74
N LYS A 676 4.79 5.31 27.18
CA LYS A 676 5.19 6.70 26.92
C LYS A 676 5.59 6.95 25.46
N GLN A 677 5.37 5.99 24.56
CA GLN A 677 5.85 6.05 23.16
C GLN A 677 4.71 6.11 22.14
N VAL A 678 3.48 6.33 22.60
CA VAL A 678 2.36 6.67 21.73
C VAL A 678 1.97 8.13 21.92
N SER A 679 1.89 8.88 20.82
CA SER A 679 1.40 10.26 20.81
C SER A 679 0.17 10.45 19.92
N LEU A 680 -0.80 11.19 20.44
CA LEU A 680 -1.99 11.69 19.75
C LEU A 680 -1.88 13.21 19.71
N GLU A 681 -1.69 13.78 18.53
CA GLU A 681 -1.39 15.21 18.34
C GLU A 681 -2.42 15.87 17.41
N ASN A 682 -3.04 16.97 17.85
CA ASN A 682 -3.95 17.78 17.02
C ASN A 682 -5.13 17.01 16.39
N ASN A 683 -5.55 15.89 16.99
CA ASN A 683 -6.62 15.05 16.43
C ASN A 683 -8.00 15.54 16.87
N LYS A 684 -9.01 15.32 16.03
CA LYS A 684 -10.39 15.76 16.30
C LYS A 684 -11.39 14.63 16.17
N VAL A 685 -12.35 14.59 17.08
CA VAL A 685 -13.56 13.75 16.99
C VAL A 685 -14.76 14.67 17.06
N ILE A 686 -15.57 14.69 16.00
CA ILE A 686 -16.70 15.60 15.84
C ILE A 686 -17.94 14.78 15.54
N GLY A 687 -18.80 14.63 16.54
CA GLY A 687 -20.16 14.14 16.38
C GLY A 687 -21.14 15.29 16.25
N ASN A 688 -22.13 15.18 15.37
CA ASN A 688 -23.18 16.19 15.21
C ASN A 688 -24.32 16.03 16.25
N GLY A 689 -24.00 15.59 17.48
CA GLY A 689 -24.95 15.32 18.56
C GLY A 689 -25.69 13.98 18.45
N THR A 690 -25.50 13.24 17.35
CA THR A 690 -26.09 11.92 17.08
C THR A 690 -25.05 10.81 17.00
N THR A 691 -23.79 11.09 17.32
CA THR A 691 -22.71 10.10 17.33
C THR A 691 -22.60 9.49 18.72
N GLU A 692 -22.69 8.17 18.81
CA GLU A 692 -22.63 7.45 20.08
C GLU A 692 -21.41 6.52 20.14
N ILE A 693 -20.71 6.50 21.28
CA ILE A 693 -19.69 5.50 21.58
C ILE A 693 -20.26 4.59 22.66
N ILE A 694 -20.56 3.36 22.29
CA ILE A 694 -21.35 2.42 23.05
C ILE A 694 -20.46 1.25 23.48
N ALA A 695 -20.39 1.01 24.80
CA ALA A 695 -19.97 -0.29 25.34
C ALA A 695 -21.20 -1.02 25.88
N GLU A 696 -21.35 -2.27 25.46
CA GLU A 696 -22.45 -3.13 25.87
C GLU A 696 -21.92 -4.45 26.44
N ILE A 697 -22.35 -4.76 27.67
CA ILE A 697 -22.03 -6.02 28.35
C ILE A 697 -23.11 -7.04 27.98
N VAL A 698 -22.70 -8.07 27.26
CA VAL A 698 -23.54 -9.23 26.93
C VAL A 698 -23.32 -10.29 28.02
N LYS A 699 -24.38 -10.92 28.52
CA LYS A 699 -24.40 -12.02 29.53
C LYS A 699 -23.03 -12.67 29.85
N SER A 700 -22.49 -12.46 31.06
CA SER A 700 -21.24 -13.09 31.53
C SER A 700 -21.52 -14.09 32.66
N ASP A 701 -20.96 -15.30 32.55
CA ASP A 701 -21.07 -16.35 33.58
C ASP A 701 -19.84 -16.37 34.54
N LYS A 702 -18.93 -15.39 34.42
CA LYS A 702 -17.70 -15.27 35.23
C LYS A 702 -17.52 -13.84 35.75
N PRO A 703 -17.01 -13.66 36.99
CA PRO A 703 -16.76 -12.33 37.52
C PRO A 703 -15.49 -11.74 36.94
N ASN A 704 -15.61 -10.82 35.97
CA ASN A 704 -14.59 -9.85 35.54
C ASN A 704 -15.31 -8.63 34.94
N SER A 705 -14.70 -7.43 34.83
CA SER A 705 -14.07 -7.04 33.55
C SER A 705 -13.81 -5.52 33.53
N ASN A 706 -12.66 -5.03 33.10
CA ASN A 706 -12.39 -3.58 33.04
C ASN A 706 -13.03 -2.98 31.78
N ILE A 707 -13.87 -1.95 31.92
CA ILE A 707 -14.51 -1.26 30.78
C ILE A 707 -13.86 0.10 30.58
N TYR A 708 -13.49 0.41 29.34
CA TYR A 708 -12.78 1.63 28.96
C TYR A 708 -13.55 2.34 27.85
N LEU A 709 -14.07 3.53 28.16
CA LEU A 709 -14.85 4.35 27.25
C LEU A 709 -14.28 5.76 27.21
N GLY A 710 -13.82 6.23 26.05
CA GLY A 710 -13.23 7.57 25.93
C GLY A 710 -13.58 8.32 24.65
N GLY A 711 -13.66 9.64 24.76
CA GLY A 711 -13.89 10.52 23.59
C GLY A 711 -12.71 10.59 22.63
N ILE A 712 -11.47 10.47 23.13
CA ILE A 712 -10.26 10.36 22.31
C ILE A 712 -9.70 8.94 22.36
N ALA A 713 -9.46 8.42 23.56
CA ALA A 713 -8.85 7.11 23.73
C ALA A 713 -9.52 6.30 24.84
N GLY A 714 -9.73 5.00 24.63
CA GLY A 714 -10.30 4.13 25.66
C GLY A 714 -9.38 3.97 26.88
N ASN A 715 -8.05 3.89 26.70
CA ASN A 715 -7.08 3.68 27.79
C ASN A 715 -6.26 4.95 28.14
N ALA A 716 -5.65 5.01 29.33
CA ALA A 716 -4.94 6.17 29.87
C ALA A 716 -3.44 6.29 29.47
N GLY A 717 -2.89 5.35 28.69
CA GLY A 717 -1.45 5.24 28.37
C GLY A 717 -0.85 6.25 27.38
N TYR A 718 -1.63 7.18 26.83
CA TYR A 718 -1.20 8.02 25.71
C TYR A 718 -0.64 9.38 26.11
N GLN A 719 0.31 9.90 25.32
CA GLN A 719 0.55 11.35 25.26
C GLN A 719 -0.52 11.97 24.36
N ILE A 720 -1.28 12.93 24.88
CA ILE A 720 -2.33 13.62 24.13
C ILE A 720 -2.00 15.11 24.13
N LEU A 721 -1.95 15.71 22.94
CA LEU A 721 -1.53 17.08 22.72
C LEU A 721 -2.52 17.74 21.75
N ASN A 722 -3.17 18.83 22.16
CA ASN A 722 -4.07 19.65 21.34
C ASN A 722 -5.21 18.88 20.65
N CYS A 723 -5.71 17.80 21.26
CA CYS A 723 -6.83 17.04 20.69
C CYS A 723 -8.18 17.69 21.06
N GLU A 724 -9.19 17.46 20.23
CA GLU A 724 -10.55 17.98 20.40
C GLU A 724 -11.60 16.87 20.32
N THR A 725 -12.62 16.92 21.19
CA THR A 725 -13.80 16.06 21.11
C THR A 725 -15.05 16.92 21.23
N SER A 726 -16.00 16.76 20.30
CA SER A 726 -17.25 17.51 20.32
C SER A 726 -18.46 16.68 19.93
N GLY A 727 -19.60 16.91 20.60
CA GLY A 727 -20.93 16.47 20.16
C GLY A 727 -21.14 14.95 20.06
N ILE A 728 -20.49 14.19 20.95
CA ILE A 728 -20.65 12.74 21.05
C ILE A 728 -21.35 12.35 22.36
N SER A 729 -22.01 11.19 22.36
CA SER A 729 -22.53 10.55 23.58
C SER A 729 -21.71 9.29 23.91
N LEU A 730 -21.26 9.16 25.14
CA LEU A 730 -20.64 7.94 25.66
C LEU A 730 -21.71 7.12 26.40
N ILE A 731 -21.97 5.91 25.96
CA ILE A 731 -23.08 5.08 26.44
C ILE A 731 -22.56 3.75 26.98
N LEU A 732 -22.98 3.41 28.19
CA LEU A 732 -22.74 2.11 28.81
C LEU A 732 -24.06 1.37 29.03
N ASN A 733 -24.19 0.21 28.37
CA ASN A 733 -25.37 -0.65 28.39
C ASN A 733 -25.04 -2.06 28.93
N GLY A 734 -26.05 -2.79 29.46
CA GLY A 734 -25.89 -4.19 29.85
C GLY A 734 -27.09 -4.79 30.59
N ARG A 735 -27.20 -6.14 30.59
CA ARG A 735 -28.17 -6.92 31.40
C ARG A 735 -27.42 -7.85 32.36
N ASN A 736 -27.94 -8.08 33.58
CA ASN A 736 -27.38 -9.00 34.60
C ASN A 736 -25.89 -8.78 34.94
N ILE A 737 -25.59 -7.63 35.55
CA ILE A 737 -24.21 -7.17 35.78
C ILE A 737 -23.75 -7.48 37.20
N TYR A 738 -24.01 -8.70 37.68
CA TYR A 738 -23.72 -9.04 39.06
C TYR A 738 -22.22 -8.99 39.42
N GLU A 739 -21.31 -8.74 38.46
CA GLU A 739 -19.88 -8.96 38.66
C GLU A 739 -18.89 -8.01 37.91
N ALA A 740 -19.32 -6.90 37.28
CA ALA A 740 -18.37 -5.95 36.68
C ALA A 740 -17.58 -5.22 37.79
N GLN A 741 -16.27 -5.50 37.90
CA GLN A 741 -15.45 -5.01 39.01
C GLN A 741 -15.10 -3.52 38.90
N LYS A 742 -14.84 -3.00 37.69
CA LYS A 742 -14.37 -1.62 37.45
C LYS A 742 -14.75 -1.07 36.07
N VAL A 743 -15.22 0.18 36.04
CA VAL A 743 -15.50 0.95 34.81
C VAL A 743 -14.63 2.20 34.85
N TYR A 744 -13.86 2.41 33.78
CA TYR A 744 -12.97 3.54 33.57
C TYR A 744 -13.53 4.42 32.45
N MET A 745 -13.57 5.71 32.72
CA MET A 745 -13.64 6.70 31.65
C MET A 745 -12.23 6.91 31.12
N GLY A 746 -12.04 6.61 29.84
CA GLY A 746 -10.81 6.89 29.11
C GLY A 746 -10.58 8.38 28.93
N LYS A 747 -9.56 8.76 28.15
CA LYS A 747 -9.22 10.17 27.97
C LYS A 747 -10.24 10.86 27.06
N THR A 748 -10.96 11.81 27.63
CA THR A 748 -11.71 12.84 26.90
C THR A 748 -10.78 14.04 26.70
N ALA A 749 -10.81 14.66 25.52
CA ALA A 749 -9.96 15.81 25.23
C ALA A 749 -10.36 17.03 26.09
N GLY A 750 -9.70 17.36 27.19
CA GLY A 750 -9.80 18.70 27.80
C GLY A 750 -10.66 18.82 29.07
N GLU A 751 -10.84 20.07 29.51
CA GLU A 751 -11.69 20.42 30.65
C GLU A 751 -13.15 20.14 30.28
N VAL A 752 -13.81 19.27 31.04
CA VAL A 752 -15.16 18.82 30.72
C VAL A 752 -16.15 19.89 31.18
N THR A 753 -16.68 20.68 30.24
CA THR A 753 -17.53 21.85 30.51
C THR A 753 -18.92 21.48 31.00
N ASP A 754 -19.52 20.41 30.45
CA ASP A 754 -20.82 19.89 30.86
C ASP A 754 -20.85 18.36 30.75
N VAL A 755 -20.88 17.65 31.89
CA VAL A 755 -21.19 16.21 31.91
C VAL A 755 -22.62 16.02 32.32
N TYR A 756 -23.47 15.66 31.36
CA TYR A 756 -24.82 15.20 31.70
C TYR A 756 -24.80 13.71 32.01
N VAL A 757 -24.52 13.35 33.27
CA VAL A 757 -24.62 11.96 33.73
C VAL A 757 -26.09 11.64 34.03
N LYS A 758 -26.76 10.95 33.12
CA LYS A 758 -28.06 10.34 33.43
C LYS A 758 -27.81 8.98 34.09
N SER A 759 -27.36 9.00 35.35
CA SER A 759 -27.19 7.79 36.17
C SER A 759 -27.60 8.04 37.61
N GLN A 760 -28.12 7.01 38.27
CA GLN A 760 -28.15 6.97 39.73
C GLN A 760 -26.87 6.30 40.25
N LYS A 761 -25.74 7.02 40.11
CA LYS A 761 -24.40 6.86 40.72
C LYS A 761 -23.67 5.52 40.54
N ASN A 762 -22.53 5.54 39.77
CA ASN A 762 -21.17 5.15 40.22
C ASN A 762 -20.02 5.14 39.17
N PHE A 763 -18.84 5.75 39.45
CA PHE A 763 -17.65 5.79 38.59
C PHE A 763 -16.33 5.77 39.39
N GLU A 764 -15.30 5.05 38.93
CA GLU A 764 -13.90 5.30 39.33
C GLU A 764 -13.21 6.08 38.20
N TRP A 765 -12.66 7.25 38.54
CA TRP A 765 -11.85 8.06 37.63
C TRP A 765 -10.40 7.66 37.83
N ASP A 766 -9.87 6.78 36.97
CA ASP A 766 -8.44 6.48 37.00
C ASP A 766 -7.74 7.35 35.95
N THR A 767 -7.21 8.48 36.41
CA THR A 767 -6.36 9.40 35.63
C THR A 767 -7.00 9.94 34.35
N CYS A 768 -7.88 10.92 34.52
CA CYS A 768 -8.10 11.96 33.52
C CYS A 768 -6.74 12.64 33.22
N GLY A 769 -5.99 12.11 32.26
CA GLY A 769 -4.82 12.80 31.72
C GLY A 769 -5.29 14.00 30.90
N ILE A 770 -5.70 15.06 31.59
CA ILE A 770 -6.25 16.30 31.05
C ILE A 770 -5.14 17.36 31.11
N PHE A 771 -4.40 17.51 30.03
CA PHE A 771 -3.55 18.68 29.79
C PHE A 771 -3.66 19.04 28.29
N ASP A 772 -3.89 20.32 27.96
CA ASP A 772 -3.94 20.87 26.58
C ASP A 772 -4.91 20.22 25.57
N CYS A 773 -6.20 20.05 25.92
CA CYS A 773 -7.20 19.52 24.99
C CYS A 773 -8.56 20.26 25.14
N LYS A 774 -9.49 20.13 24.18
CA LYS A 774 -10.80 20.81 24.18
C LYS A 774 -12.00 19.86 24.07
N THR A 775 -12.95 19.92 25.01
CA THR A 775 -14.22 19.15 25.01
C THR A 775 -15.39 20.11 24.86
N ASP A 776 -16.37 19.76 24.02
CA ASP A 776 -17.63 20.49 23.89
C ASP A 776 -18.82 19.53 23.68
N ASN A 777 -19.95 19.74 24.36
CA ASN A 777 -21.18 18.93 24.18
C ASN A 777 -21.00 17.40 24.23
N VAL A 778 -20.25 16.88 25.22
CA VAL A 778 -20.09 15.43 25.42
C VAL A 778 -21.06 14.93 26.51
N THR A 779 -21.94 14.00 26.14
CA THR A 779 -22.93 13.43 27.08
C THR A 779 -22.50 12.05 27.55
N PHE A 780 -22.79 11.69 28.80
CA PHE A 780 -22.49 10.37 29.34
C PHE A 780 -23.76 9.67 29.87
N ILE A 781 -24.05 8.46 29.39
CA ILE A 781 -25.25 7.69 29.71
C ILE A 781 -24.87 6.31 30.27
N ASN A 782 -25.44 5.94 31.42
CA ASN A 782 -25.26 4.62 32.03
C ASN A 782 -26.63 4.00 32.33
N ASN A 783 -26.92 2.86 31.69
CA ASN A 783 -28.21 2.17 31.73
C ASN A 783 -28.17 0.82 32.51
N LEU A 784 -27.26 0.68 33.49
CA LEU A 784 -27.07 -0.55 34.27
C LEU A 784 -28.09 -0.67 35.45
N PRO A 785 -28.56 -1.89 35.83
CA PRO A 785 -29.70 -2.07 36.74
C PRO A 785 -29.47 -2.00 38.28
N GLU A 786 -28.25 -1.97 38.84
CA GLU A 786 -28.01 -1.99 40.32
C GLU A 786 -27.11 -0.85 40.87
N LYS A 787 -27.20 -0.58 42.19
CA LYS A 787 -26.50 0.51 42.90
C LYS A 787 -25.04 0.18 43.21
N VAL A 788 -24.13 1.11 42.96
CA VAL A 788 -22.70 1.00 43.33
C VAL A 788 -22.29 2.27 44.14
N THR A 789 -21.14 2.29 44.86
CA THR A 789 -20.61 3.46 45.65
C THR A 789 -19.32 4.12 45.12
N VAL A 790 -19.23 5.46 44.97
CA VAL A 790 -18.08 6.22 44.41
C VAL A 790 -17.13 6.71 45.51
N LYS A 791 -15.82 6.64 45.26
CA LYS A 791 -14.80 7.42 45.98
C LYS A 791 -14.05 8.34 45.02
N TYR A 792 -14.19 9.64 45.23
CA TYR A 792 -13.39 10.66 44.56
C TYR A 792 -12.03 10.78 45.27
N ASN A 793 -10.94 10.88 44.51
CA ASN A 793 -9.61 11.21 45.01
C ASN A 793 -9.14 12.47 44.29
N GLU A 794 -8.84 13.53 45.04
CA GLU A 794 -8.49 14.89 44.59
C GLU A 794 -7.13 14.99 43.85
N LYS A 795 -6.56 13.87 43.38
CA LYS A 795 -5.21 13.84 42.79
C LYS A 795 -5.21 13.68 41.28
#